data_AF-G1VWD4-F1
#
_entry.id   AF-G1VWD4-F1
#
_cell.length_a   1.000
_cell.length_b   1.000
_cell.length_c   1.000
_cell.angle_alpha   90.00
_cell.angle_beta   90.00
_cell.angle_gamma   90.00
#
_symmetry.space_group_name_H-M   'P 1'
#
loop_
_entity.id
_entity.type
_entity.pdbx_description
1 polymer ?
#
loop_
_entity_poly.entity_id
_entity_poly.type
_entity_poly.pdbx_seq_one_letter_code
_entity_poly.pdbx_strand_id
1 'polypeptide(L)'
;MIRKLMISLLGIALARILFILAAINLTNMLVFDRLEPSFDLSLLDQIPQTRAVIDILTVLIAVFILLGMFSKSTKKKLDDDKKNFTHLSSIHEAKRSLTRVQFHEADKGKSTKEDIRWVLNETSFLTKADRILNYPKLPYNALLTFFRIDDWHKLNTVRHWEIDGKPVTQRAGLPIYMPRFRKQTIFVDANDNHSILIGTTNSGKTFSVILQMIELVCMSGECAVINDPKGELYEYTAKQFEEAGYEIIKLNLVNAKASDAWAPLELAWDTWKKAYMDHQEALKKWKAEETTFTPAEKAEWLARIPEPDYSQAIEFLKDLANSLTYDPNVKDPFWNDSARDCIIGMAAFLMEEAVRNGDMTDGIINFKAIKLGLNYADVKLTKEQQKALQVRSDNILGAVLEKSRRLDDTSHMYLMDYCNAPEQTRQSIKKVLATKIDILTMNEQIMRMTSYSDFDMKALGQKKMVIYLIVHDEKKTYYPLVTIFLKQLYEVIINEARGNKGRLPIPVNVILDEFGNCPPLKDIQSMLTASRSRGVRFSLVVQDLSQLGEVYGDKVATTIQNNCSNTVYILGSQMDTLKRFSEMCGSRQIWLPSKSWYETRPVISIDRLQKLNLGEVVIHRQRKSPFIARMIPYDRCKFYRGKNMDPNEERSPKPAVRWIDMKALLSNYGDVF
;
A
#
# COMPACT_ATOMS: atom_id res chain seq x y z
N MET A 1 45.04 7.21 27.46
CA MET A 1 44.69 8.50 28.11
C MET A 1 44.61 9.63 27.08
N ILE A 2 45.64 9.81 26.25
CA ILE A 2 45.73 10.83 25.18
C ILE A 2 44.54 10.80 24.20
N ARG A 3 44.13 9.63 23.69
CA ARG A 3 42.96 9.50 22.80
C ARG A 3 41.65 9.97 23.46
N LYS A 4 41.47 9.73 24.77
CA LYS A 4 40.29 10.23 25.51
C LYS A 4 40.34 11.74 25.69
N LEU A 5 41.52 12.28 26.02
CA LEU A 5 41.74 13.73 26.15
C LEU A 5 41.44 14.45 24.82
N MET A 6 41.94 13.93 23.70
CA MET A 6 41.65 14.48 22.37
C MET A 6 40.16 14.46 22.03
N ILE A 7 39.47 13.32 22.24
CA ILE A 7 38.03 13.20 21.98
C ILE A 7 37.24 14.18 22.86
N SER A 8 37.64 14.35 24.13
CA SER A 8 37.00 15.27 25.05
C SER A 8 37.22 16.74 24.68
N LEU A 9 38.44 17.15 24.33
CA LEU A 9 38.74 18.51 23.87
C LEU A 9 38.00 18.84 22.58
N LEU A 10 37.97 17.90 21.64
CA LEU A 10 37.20 18.03 20.41
C LEU A 10 35.69 18.16 20.70
N GLY A 11 35.17 17.36 21.64
CA GLY A 11 33.77 17.44 22.08
C GLY A 11 33.40 18.78 22.70
N ILE A 12 34.29 19.36 23.52
CA ILE A 12 34.10 20.70 24.12
C ILE A 12 34.07 21.78 23.05
N ALA A 13 35.04 21.75 22.12
CA ALA A 13 35.09 22.70 21.01
C ALA A 13 33.83 22.62 20.14
N LEU A 14 33.36 21.41 19.83
CA LEU A 14 32.14 21.22 19.07
C LEU A 14 30.89 21.67 19.80
N ALA A 15 30.78 21.38 21.10
CA ALA A 15 29.66 21.83 21.89
C ALA A 15 29.56 23.36 21.84
N ARG A 16 30.69 24.06 22.01
CA ARG A 16 30.75 25.53 21.93
C ARG A 16 30.24 26.06 20.59
N ILE A 17 30.73 25.49 19.48
CA ILE A 17 30.28 25.86 18.12
C ILE A 17 28.77 25.65 17.96
N LEU A 18 28.25 24.52 18.46
CA LEU A 18 26.84 24.17 18.36
C LEU A 18 25.96 25.14 19.16
N PHE A 19 26.38 25.55 20.37
CA PHE A 19 25.66 26.56 21.17
C PHE A 19 25.69 27.94 20.52
N ILE A 20 26.83 28.37 19.99
CA ILE A 20 26.97 29.64 19.26
C ILE A 20 25.99 29.67 18.08
N LEU A 21 26.00 28.63 17.23
CA LEU A 21 25.10 28.52 16.08
C LEU A 21 23.63 28.44 16.49
N ALA A 22 23.30 27.69 17.54
CA ALA A 22 21.94 27.60 18.04
C ALA A 22 21.44 28.95 18.59
N ALA A 23 22.29 29.68 19.32
CA ALA A 23 21.95 30.97 19.90
C ALA A 23 21.82 32.08 18.85
N ILE A 24 22.70 32.11 17.82
CA ILE A 24 22.57 33.04 16.68
C ILE A 24 21.20 32.85 16.02
N ASN A 25 20.85 31.60 15.66
CA ASN A 25 19.61 31.33 14.95
C ASN A 25 18.35 31.48 15.83
N LEU A 26 18.45 31.22 17.13
CA LEU A 26 17.36 31.47 18.08
C LEU A 26 17.11 32.99 18.25
N THR A 27 18.17 33.79 18.32
CA THR A 27 18.09 35.26 18.40
C THR A 27 17.51 35.82 17.11
N ASN A 28 17.94 35.32 15.95
CA ASN A 28 17.39 35.69 14.64
C ASN A 28 15.87 35.43 14.55
N MET A 29 15.40 34.33 15.14
CA MET A 29 13.97 34.01 15.21
C MET A 29 13.22 34.91 16.20
N LEU A 30 13.72 35.06 17.44
CA LEU A 30 12.98 35.73 18.51
C LEU A 30 12.97 37.26 18.38
N VAL A 31 14.01 37.85 17.77
CA VAL A 31 14.18 39.31 17.68
C VAL A 31 13.76 39.84 16.32
N PHE A 32 14.02 39.10 15.23
CA PHE A 32 13.83 39.58 13.86
C PHE A 32 12.74 38.83 13.08
N ASP A 33 12.09 37.82 13.68
CA ASP A 33 11.11 36.95 13.02
C ASP A 33 11.61 36.31 11.70
N ARG A 34 12.93 36.22 11.52
CA ARG A 34 13.54 35.62 10.33
C ARG A 34 13.78 34.13 10.55
N LEU A 35 13.29 33.30 9.63
CA LEU A 35 13.43 31.84 9.66
C LEU A 35 14.65 31.34 8.85
N GLU A 36 15.36 32.23 8.16
CA GLU A 36 16.56 31.89 7.39
C GLU A 36 17.77 31.69 8.32
N PRO A 37 18.58 30.63 8.09
CA PRO A 37 19.76 30.38 8.89
C PRO A 37 20.78 31.51 8.71
N SER A 38 21.22 32.07 9.83
CA SER A 38 22.25 33.11 9.87
C SER A 38 23.51 32.57 10.53
N PHE A 39 24.65 33.03 10.01
CA PHE A 39 25.98 32.83 10.57
C PHE A 39 26.57 34.12 11.12
N ASP A 40 25.76 35.18 11.16
CA ASP A 40 26.22 36.48 11.58
C ASP A 40 26.44 36.49 13.10
N LEU A 41 27.71 36.49 13.49
CA LEU A 41 28.14 36.53 14.88
C LEU A 41 27.72 37.83 15.58
N SER A 42 27.50 38.92 14.84
CA SER A 42 27.08 40.19 15.45
C SER A 42 25.68 40.10 16.08
N LEU A 43 24.87 39.12 15.67
CA LEU A 43 23.57 38.86 16.29
C LEU A 43 23.68 38.45 17.77
N LEU A 44 24.82 37.89 18.19
CA LEU A 44 25.06 37.56 19.60
C LEU A 44 25.33 38.78 20.47
N ASP A 45 25.82 39.86 19.87
CA ASP A 45 26.17 41.10 20.57
C ASP A 45 24.95 42.03 20.74
N GLN A 46 23.85 41.75 20.06
CA GLN A 46 22.60 42.52 20.16
C GLN A 46 21.82 42.25 21.45
N ILE A 47 22.09 41.13 22.13
CA ILE A 47 21.59 40.84 23.47
C ILE A 47 22.82 40.52 24.34
N PRO A 48 23.29 41.46 25.20
CA PRO A 48 24.53 41.30 25.98
C PRO A 48 24.55 40.04 26.88
N GLN A 49 23.37 39.60 27.32
CA GLN A 49 23.20 38.44 28.20
C GLN A 49 23.46 37.11 27.49
N THR A 50 23.30 37.02 26.17
CA THR A 50 23.39 35.76 25.41
C THR A 50 24.81 35.20 25.37
N ARG A 51 25.81 36.07 25.17
CA ARG A 51 27.22 35.67 25.08
C ARG A 51 27.72 35.11 26.41
N ALA A 52 27.37 35.77 27.52
CA ALA A 52 27.67 35.30 28.86
C ALA A 52 27.02 33.93 29.16
N VAL A 53 25.75 33.73 28.76
CA VAL A 53 25.05 32.46 28.94
C VAL A 53 25.70 31.33 28.13
N ILE A 54 26.14 31.58 26.90
CA ILE A 54 26.84 30.59 26.05
C ILE A 54 28.18 30.20 26.66
N ASP A 55 28.96 31.16 27.15
CA ASP A 55 30.25 30.88 27.78
C ASP A 55 30.08 30.10 29.09
N ILE A 56 29.07 30.43 29.92
CA ILE A 56 28.71 29.67 31.12
C ILE A 56 28.33 28.22 30.76
N LEU A 57 27.45 28.02 29.78
CA LEU A 57 27.05 26.68 29.31
C LEU A 57 28.24 25.87 28.79
N THR A 58 29.14 26.52 28.06
CA THR A 58 30.35 25.88 27.53
C THR A 58 31.29 25.45 28.65
N VAL A 59 31.51 26.29 29.65
CA VAL A 59 32.32 25.97 30.83
C VAL A 59 31.69 24.84 31.64
N LEU A 60 30.37 24.87 31.87
CA LEU A 60 29.65 23.81 32.58
C LEU A 60 29.79 22.45 31.89
N ILE A 61 29.71 22.42 30.56
CA ILE A 61 29.90 21.18 29.78
C ILE A 61 31.36 20.73 29.81
N ALA A 62 32.31 21.64 29.69
CA ALA A 62 33.73 21.33 29.82
C ALA A 62 34.03 20.70 31.20
N VAL A 63 33.49 21.29 32.27
CA VAL A 63 33.59 20.76 33.62
C VAL A 63 32.91 19.40 33.74
N PHE A 64 31.71 19.22 33.18
CA PHE A 64 31.01 17.94 33.22
C PHE A 64 31.76 16.81 32.48
N ILE A 65 32.32 17.12 31.30
CA ILE A 65 33.14 16.19 30.52
C ILE A 65 34.42 15.84 31.29
N LEU A 66 35.10 16.83 31.89
CA LEU A 66 36.30 16.62 32.70
C LEU A 66 36.00 15.79 33.96
N LEU A 67 34.93 16.10 34.70
CA LEU A 67 34.48 15.32 35.85
C LEU A 67 34.14 13.86 35.46
N GLY A 68 33.49 13.66 34.32
CA GLY A 68 33.22 12.34 33.75
C GLY A 68 34.50 11.56 33.37
N MET A 69 35.58 12.26 32.98
CA MET A 69 36.87 11.63 32.69
C MET A 69 37.58 11.10 33.95
N PHE A 70 37.41 11.79 35.08
CA PHE A 70 38.05 11.43 36.36
C PHE A 70 37.18 10.54 37.26
N SER A 71 35.91 10.33 36.91
CA SER A 71 35.06 9.32 37.53
C SER A 71 35.67 7.92 37.32
N LYS A 72 36.15 7.29 38.41
CA LYS A 72 36.62 5.90 38.43
C LYS A 72 35.47 4.97 38.02
N SER A 73 35.43 4.56 36.75
CA SER A 73 34.61 3.43 36.33
C SER A 73 35.23 2.14 36.86
N THR A 74 34.74 1.66 38.00
CA THR A 74 35.02 0.34 38.60
C THR A 74 34.43 -0.85 37.81
N LYS A 75 33.87 -0.63 36.62
CA LYS A 75 33.43 -1.73 35.76
C LYS A 75 34.60 -2.24 34.93
N LYS A 76 35.02 -3.49 35.18
CA LYS A 76 35.87 -4.29 34.28
C LYS A 76 35.37 -4.06 32.85
N LYS A 77 36.25 -3.61 31.95
CA LYS A 77 35.91 -3.47 30.53
C LYS A 77 35.49 -4.85 30.02
N LEU A 78 34.20 -4.98 29.72
CA LEU A 78 33.71 -6.06 28.88
C LEU A 78 34.28 -5.86 27.46
N ASP A 79 34.64 -6.97 26.80
CA ASP A 79 34.96 -7.01 25.37
C ASP A 79 33.89 -6.25 24.59
N ASP A 80 34.26 -5.60 23.49
CA ASP A 80 33.37 -4.66 22.80
C ASP A 80 32.05 -5.33 22.33
N ASP A 81 32.06 -6.61 21.97
CA ASP A 81 30.84 -7.38 21.66
C ASP A 81 29.91 -7.58 22.87
N LYS A 82 30.46 -7.63 24.09
CA LYS A 82 29.67 -7.76 25.32
C LYS A 82 29.07 -6.44 25.81
N LYS A 83 29.45 -5.29 25.25
CA LYS A 83 28.79 -3.99 25.52
C LYS A 83 27.55 -3.77 24.65
N ASN A 84 27.46 -4.49 23.53
CA ASN A 84 26.45 -4.29 22.49
C ASN A 84 25.27 -5.29 22.60
N PHE A 85 24.99 -5.82 23.80
CA PHE A 85 23.78 -6.61 24.01
C PHE A 85 22.54 -5.73 23.88
N THR A 86 21.51 -6.29 23.23
CA THR A 86 20.20 -5.65 23.13
C THR A 86 19.67 -5.34 24.54
N HIS A 87 19.14 -4.14 24.74
CA HIS A 87 18.49 -3.75 25.99
C HIS A 87 17.04 -3.37 25.75
N LEU A 88 16.24 -3.33 26.82
CA LEU A 88 14.92 -2.75 26.74
C LEU A 88 15.07 -1.23 26.77
N SER A 89 14.85 -0.57 25.63
CA SER A 89 15.04 0.86 25.52
C SER A 89 13.93 1.63 26.24
N SER A 90 14.28 2.83 26.73
CA SER A 90 13.27 3.73 27.29
C SER A 90 12.50 4.43 26.17
N ILE A 91 11.28 4.90 26.46
CA ILE A 91 10.50 5.71 25.51
C ILE A 91 11.27 6.97 25.08
N HIS A 92 12.08 7.56 25.97
CA HIS A 92 12.90 8.73 25.63
C HIS A 92 13.96 8.39 24.57
N GLU A 93 14.61 7.24 24.70
CA GLU A 93 15.58 6.76 23.73
C GLU A 93 14.91 6.43 22.38
N ALA A 94 13.78 5.72 22.42
CA ALA A 94 13.02 5.37 21.21
C ALA A 94 12.60 6.62 20.40
N LYS A 95 12.16 7.69 21.09
CA LYS A 95 11.75 8.97 20.48
C LYS A 95 12.80 9.64 19.61
N ARG A 96 14.10 9.40 19.86
CA ARG A 96 15.19 10.01 19.06
C ARG A 96 15.18 9.61 17.59
N SER A 97 14.49 8.53 17.25
CA SER A 97 14.40 8.00 15.89
C SER A 97 13.02 8.15 15.25
N LEU A 98 12.06 8.72 15.99
CA LEU A 98 10.66 8.86 15.59
C LEU A 98 10.39 10.25 15.06
N THR A 99 9.37 10.34 14.21
CA THR A 99 8.85 11.62 13.73
C THR A 99 7.76 12.07 14.69
N ARG A 100 7.84 13.33 15.11
CA ARG A 100 6.81 13.94 15.94
C ARG A 100 5.75 14.55 15.03
N VAL A 101 4.53 14.04 15.14
CA VAL A 101 3.35 14.56 14.45
C VAL A 101 2.52 15.37 15.45
N GLN A 102 2.27 16.63 15.13
CA GLN A 102 1.45 17.54 15.90
C GLN A 102 0.25 17.95 15.08
N PHE A 103 -0.90 18.07 15.72
CA PHE A 103 -2.16 18.39 15.05
C PHE A 103 -2.98 19.36 15.89
N HIS A 104 -3.82 20.13 15.22
CA HIS A 104 -4.71 21.12 15.82
C HIS A 104 -6.07 21.08 15.14
N GLU A 105 -7.05 21.66 15.81
CA GLU A 105 -8.39 21.87 15.28
C GLU A 105 -8.36 22.99 14.25
N ALA A 106 -8.85 22.72 13.04
CA ALA A 106 -8.88 23.67 11.93
C ALA A 106 -9.94 24.76 12.15
N ASP A 107 -11.13 24.37 12.62
CA ASP A 107 -12.30 25.24 12.76
C ASP A 107 -12.51 25.63 14.24
N LYS A 108 -11.81 26.65 14.72
CA LYS A 108 -12.08 27.19 16.06
C LYS A 108 -13.46 27.87 16.08
N GLY A 109 -14.49 27.20 16.62
CA GLY A 109 -15.78 27.84 16.94
C GLY A 109 -17.07 27.12 16.49
N LYS A 110 -17.02 25.88 15.98
CA LYS A 110 -18.25 25.09 15.73
C LYS A 110 -18.78 24.42 17.01
N SER A 111 -20.11 24.25 17.08
CA SER A 111 -20.86 24.05 18.33
C SER A 111 -20.98 22.59 18.80
N THR A 112 -20.48 21.61 18.05
CA THR A 112 -20.61 20.15 18.33
C THR A 112 -19.29 19.42 18.07
N LYS A 113 -18.94 18.45 18.93
CA LYS A 113 -17.70 17.65 18.82
C LYS A 113 -17.58 16.83 17.51
N GLU A 114 -18.70 16.60 16.83
CA GLU A 114 -18.83 15.67 15.69
C GLU A 114 -18.32 16.26 14.37
N ASP A 115 -18.13 17.58 14.29
CA ASP A 115 -17.73 18.32 13.07
C ASP A 115 -16.32 18.95 13.19
N ILE A 116 -15.55 18.55 14.22
CA ILE A 116 -14.22 19.11 14.49
C ILE A 116 -13.17 18.49 13.58
N ARG A 117 -12.79 19.19 12.51
CA ARG A 117 -11.70 18.78 11.62
C ARG A 117 -10.32 18.96 12.26
N TRP A 118 -9.53 17.89 12.26
CA TRP A 118 -8.14 17.90 12.71
C TRP A 118 -7.18 17.97 11.53
N VAL A 119 -6.18 18.84 11.63
CA VAL A 119 -5.15 19.02 10.60
C VAL A 119 -3.76 19.08 11.22
N LEU A 120 -2.75 18.69 10.45
CA LEU A 120 -1.36 18.77 10.91
C LEU A 120 -0.97 20.23 11.20
N ASN A 121 -0.18 20.40 12.26
CA ASN A 121 0.29 21.70 12.71
C ASN A 121 1.72 21.95 12.22
N GLU A 122 1.87 22.69 11.12
CA GLU A 122 3.17 23.00 10.53
C GLU A 122 3.87 24.20 11.17
N THR A 123 3.14 25.06 11.89
CA THR A 123 3.62 26.36 12.40
C THR A 123 3.85 26.38 13.91
N SER A 124 3.62 25.26 14.61
CA SER A 124 3.88 25.08 16.03
C SER A 124 5.27 25.58 16.43
N PHE A 125 5.36 26.21 17.60
CA PHE A 125 6.63 26.65 18.20
C PHE A 125 7.67 25.53 18.23
N LEU A 126 7.25 24.31 18.57
CA LEU A 126 8.14 23.15 18.61
C LEU A 126 8.66 22.74 17.23
N THR A 127 7.85 22.90 16.18
CA THR A 127 8.25 22.65 14.78
C THR A 127 9.21 23.74 14.29
N LYS A 128 8.95 25.01 14.62
CA LYS A 128 9.88 26.13 14.33
C LYS A 128 11.24 25.93 15.02
N ALA A 129 11.22 25.59 16.32
CA ALA A 129 12.42 25.30 17.09
C ALA A 129 13.20 24.10 16.52
N ASP A 130 12.51 23.03 16.12
CA ASP A 130 13.16 21.88 15.48
C ASP A 130 13.85 22.25 14.17
N ARG A 131 13.24 23.09 13.32
CA ARG A 131 13.84 23.57 12.05
C ARG A 131 15.13 24.36 12.30
N ILE A 132 15.10 25.27 13.27
CA ILE A 132 16.27 26.07 13.65
C ILE A 132 17.38 25.20 14.23
N LEU A 133 17.05 24.33 15.18
CA LEU A 133 18.00 23.43 15.79
C LEU A 133 18.48 22.34 14.82
N ASN A 134 17.80 22.11 13.70
CA ASN A 134 18.24 21.14 12.69
C ASN A 134 19.57 21.55 12.07
N TYR A 135 19.72 22.85 11.79
CA TYR A 135 20.89 23.40 11.12
C TYR A 135 22.21 23.08 11.85
N PRO A 136 22.37 23.34 13.17
CA PRO A 136 23.57 22.95 13.90
C PRO A 136 23.69 21.43 14.15
N LYS A 137 22.60 20.66 14.10
CA LYS A 137 22.63 19.19 14.28
C LYS A 137 23.24 18.45 13.08
N LEU A 138 23.03 18.94 11.87
CA LEU A 138 23.55 18.33 10.64
C LEU A 138 25.10 18.22 10.63
N PRO A 139 25.88 19.30 10.83
CA PRO A 139 27.34 19.21 10.86
C PRO A 139 27.84 18.40 12.06
N TYR A 140 27.16 18.46 13.21
CA TYR A 140 27.48 17.60 14.36
C TYR A 140 27.35 16.11 14.01
N ASN A 141 26.24 15.70 13.39
CA ASN A 141 26.03 14.32 12.97
C ASN A 141 27.00 13.88 11.86
N ALA A 142 27.32 14.77 10.91
CA ALA A 142 28.30 14.50 9.87
C ALA A 142 29.69 14.26 10.49
N LEU A 143 30.07 15.04 11.49
CA LEU A 143 31.32 14.86 12.21
C LEU A 143 31.36 13.56 13.02
N LEU A 144 30.29 13.23 13.74
CA LEU A 144 30.20 11.93 14.44
C LEU A 144 30.38 10.77 13.47
N THR A 145 29.81 10.88 12.27
CA THR A 145 29.96 9.89 11.20
C THR A 145 31.40 9.81 10.71
N PHE A 146 32.06 10.96 10.49
CA PHE A 146 33.48 11.03 10.12
C PHE A 146 34.38 10.32 11.15
N PHE A 147 34.10 10.48 12.44
CA PHE A 147 34.82 9.79 13.51
C PHE A 147 34.37 8.34 13.78
N ARG A 148 33.45 7.80 12.96
CA ARG A 148 32.87 6.45 13.12
C ARG A 148 32.29 6.22 14.52
N ILE A 149 31.70 7.26 15.11
CA ILE A 149 31.00 7.17 16.38
C ILE A 149 29.62 6.56 16.14
N ASP A 150 29.21 5.66 17.03
CA ASP A 150 27.95 4.95 16.93
C ASP A 150 26.74 5.88 16.79
N ASP A 151 25.77 5.44 16.00
CA ASP A 151 24.54 6.17 15.69
C ASP A 151 23.71 6.58 16.93
N TRP A 152 23.91 5.93 18.08
CA TRP A 152 23.17 6.27 19.31
C TRP A 152 23.55 7.66 19.88
N HIS A 153 24.70 8.20 19.51
CA HIS A 153 25.15 9.56 19.87
C HIS A 153 24.64 10.64 18.90
N LYS A 154 24.12 10.25 17.73
CA LYS A 154 23.62 11.21 16.74
C LYS A 154 22.35 11.90 17.23
N LEU A 155 22.22 13.18 16.93
CA LEU A 155 21.07 14.00 17.27
C LEU A 155 19.94 13.76 16.26
N ASN A 156 18.70 13.83 16.72
CA ASN A 156 17.55 13.69 15.82
C ASN A 156 17.42 14.94 14.94
N THR A 157 17.52 14.73 13.63
CA THR A 157 17.35 15.76 12.60
C THR A 157 15.93 15.75 12.07
N VAL A 158 15.47 16.93 11.63
CA VAL A 158 14.18 17.07 10.93
C VAL A 158 14.29 16.31 9.61
N ARG A 159 13.30 15.45 9.36
CA ARG A 159 13.16 14.74 8.10
C ARG A 159 12.26 15.52 7.17
N HIS A 160 12.55 15.41 5.88
CA HIS A 160 11.80 16.05 4.82
C HIS A 160 11.25 14.97 3.89
N TRP A 161 10.01 15.14 3.49
CA TRP A 161 9.34 14.34 2.48
C TRP A 161 8.69 15.28 1.47
N GLU A 162 8.34 14.71 0.33
CA GLU A 162 7.54 15.39 -0.70
C GLU A 162 6.23 14.60 -0.81
N ILE A 163 5.10 15.29 -0.64
CA ILE A 163 3.76 14.74 -0.81
C ILE A 163 3.00 15.72 -1.68
N ASP A 164 2.45 15.26 -2.80
CA ASP A 164 1.70 16.12 -3.73
C ASP A 164 2.53 17.35 -4.19
N GLY A 165 3.82 17.15 -4.47
CA GLY A 165 4.78 18.20 -4.84
C GLY A 165 5.11 19.21 -3.73
N LYS A 166 4.59 19.02 -2.51
CA LYS A 166 4.80 19.91 -1.37
C LYS A 166 5.83 19.34 -0.41
N PRO A 167 6.86 20.12 -0.01
CA PRO A 167 7.81 19.69 1.00
C PRO A 167 7.16 19.68 2.38
N VAL A 168 7.07 18.51 3.01
CA VAL A 168 6.49 18.32 4.34
C VAL A 168 7.54 17.80 5.34
N THR A 169 7.40 18.19 6.60
CA THR A 169 8.26 17.74 7.71
C THR A 169 7.54 16.80 8.68
N GLN A 170 6.27 16.54 8.44
CA GLN A 170 5.41 15.63 9.19
C GLN A 170 4.72 14.72 8.18
N ARG A 171 4.56 13.46 8.55
CA ARG A 171 4.09 12.41 7.65
C ARG A 171 3.39 11.33 8.46
N ALA A 172 2.42 10.63 7.85
CA ALA A 172 1.78 9.49 8.47
C ALA A 172 2.79 8.36 8.70
N GLY A 173 2.42 7.38 9.52
CA GLY A 173 3.26 6.23 9.80
C GLY A 173 2.72 5.37 10.92
N LEU A 174 3.45 4.33 11.28
CA LEU A 174 3.07 3.45 12.38
C LEU A 174 3.05 4.27 13.69
N PRO A 175 1.91 4.41 14.39
CA PRO A 175 1.86 5.12 15.66
C PRO A 175 2.58 4.32 16.74
N ILE A 176 3.50 4.98 17.43
CA ILE A 176 4.41 4.34 18.40
C ILE A 176 4.10 4.78 19.83
N TYR A 177 3.80 6.07 20.02
CA TYR A 177 3.58 6.61 21.35
C TYR A 177 2.84 7.95 21.31
N MET A 178 1.81 8.09 22.14
CA MET A 178 1.14 9.36 22.42
C MET A 178 1.37 9.78 23.88
N PRO A 179 1.93 10.97 24.16
CA PRO A 179 2.09 11.46 25.52
C PRO A 179 0.73 11.73 26.19
N ARG A 180 0.54 11.23 27.42
CA ARG A 180 -0.71 11.41 28.18
C ARG A 180 -1.09 12.88 28.42
N PHE A 181 -0.10 13.73 28.68
CA PHE A 181 -0.30 15.16 28.96
C PHE A 181 -0.37 16.04 27.70
N ARG A 182 0.10 15.54 26.55
CA ARG A 182 0.10 16.27 25.26
C ARG A 182 -0.63 15.43 24.21
N LYS A 183 -1.96 15.35 24.34
CA LYS A 183 -2.84 14.54 23.46
C LYS A 183 -2.95 15.05 22.01
N GLN A 184 -2.30 16.17 21.68
CA GLN A 184 -2.20 16.73 20.32
C GLN A 184 -0.84 16.42 19.67
N THR A 185 -0.16 15.38 20.13
CA THR A 185 1.16 15.00 19.63
C THR A 185 1.30 13.49 19.63
N ILE A 186 1.62 12.91 18.49
CA ILE A 186 1.88 11.48 18.35
C ILE A 186 3.30 11.30 17.80
N PHE A 187 4.02 10.31 18.30
CA PHE A 187 5.30 9.89 17.73
C PHE A 187 5.06 8.69 16.82
N VAL A 188 5.52 8.76 15.58
CA VAL A 188 5.30 7.75 14.54
C VAL A 188 6.62 7.30 13.92
N ASP A 189 6.66 6.09 13.40
CA ASP A 189 7.67 5.71 12.39
C ASP A 189 7.15 6.09 11.00
N ALA A 190 7.60 7.24 10.49
CA ALA A 190 7.20 7.81 9.20
C ALA A 190 8.01 7.30 8.00
N ASN A 191 8.91 6.35 8.22
CA ASN A 191 9.68 5.72 7.13
C ASN A 191 8.76 4.85 6.26
N ASP A 192 9.20 4.52 5.05
CA ASP A 192 8.52 3.58 4.13
C ASP A 192 8.63 2.11 4.58
N ASN A 193 8.84 1.87 5.87
CA ASN A 193 8.95 0.55 6.46
C ASN A 193 7.58 -0.15 6.46
N HIS A 194 7.56 -1.43 6.09
CA HIS A 194 6.40 -2.27 6.34
C HIS A 194 6.33 -2.67 7.82
N SER A 195 5.11 -2.84 8.29
CA SER A 195 4.82 -3.15 9.68
C SER A 195 3.99 -4.42 9.78
N ILE A 196 4.30 -5.27 10.73
CA ILE A 196 3.44 -6.38 11.13
C ILE A 196 2.93 -6.14 12.56
N LEU A 197 1.62 -6.20 12.74
CA LEU A 197 0.95 -6.05 14.03
C LEU A 197 0.39 -7.41 14.44
N ILE A 198 0.84 -7.91 15.58
CA ILE A 198 0.48 -9.22 16.11
C ILE A 198 -0.36 -9.03 17.37
N GLY A 199 -1.52 -9.67 17.39
CA GLY A 199 -2.13 -10.04 18.64
C GLY A 199 -3.50 -10.68 18.52
N THR A 200 -3.99 -11.33 19.56
CA THR A 200 -5.23 -12.12 19.53
C THR A 200 -6.49 -11.25 19.38
N THR A 201 -7.64 -11.87 19.09
CA THR A 201 -8.95 -11.21 19.15
C THR A 201 -9.15 -10.55 20.52
N ASN A 202 -9.78 -9.37 20.53
CA ASN A 202 -10.01 -8.56 21.73
C ASN A 202 -8.75 -8.08 22.49
N SER A 203 -7.55 -8.17 21.88
CA SER A 203 -6.33 -7.61 22.48
C SER A 203 -6.22 -6.08 22.36
N GLY A 204 -7.11 -5.45 21.58
CA GLY A 204 -7.14 -3.99 21.38
C GLY A 204 -6.32 -3.47 20.20
N LYS A 205 -5.94 -4.33 19.24
CA LYS A 205 -5.22 -3.96 17.99
C LYS A 205 -5.84 -2.75 17.28
N THR A 206 -7.14 -2.84 17.01
CA THR A 206 -7.90 -1.84 16.27
C THR A 206 -7.90 -0.48 16.96
N PHE A 207 -8.28 -0.45 18.24
CA PHE A 207 -8.37 0.78 19.04
C PHE A 207 -7.02 1.34 19.50
N SER A 208 -5.98 0.52 19.62
CA SER A 208 -4.68 0.97 20.14
C SER A 208 -3.73 1.44 19.02
N VAL A 209 -3.91 0.95 17.79
CA VAL A 209 -2.95 1.18 16.69
C VAL A 209 -3.66 1.52 15.38
N ILE A 210 -4.56 0.67 14.89
CA ILE A 210 -5.09 0.75 13.51
C ILE A 210 -5.89 2.06 13.28
N LEU A 211 -6.88 2.35 14.11
CA LEU A 211 -7.72 3.56 13.94
C LEU A 211 -6.90 4.84 14.05
N GLN A 212 -5.91 4.87 14.96
CA GLN A 212 -4.99 6.01 15.07
C GLN A 212 -4.10 6.17 13.84
N MET A 213 -3.68 5.04 13.24
CA MET A 213 -2.89 5.06 12.00
C MET A 213 -3.72 5.60 10.83
N ILE A 214 -4.97 5.18 10.69
CA ILE A 214 -5.88 5.67 9.64
C ILE A 214 -6.11 7.18 9.77
N GLU A 215 -6.35 7.67 10.99
CA GLU A 215 -6.50 9.10 11.28
C GLU A 215 -5.25 9.90 10.93
N LEU A 216 -4.05 9.37 11.22
CA LEU A 216 -2.80 9.99 10.81
C LEU A 216 -2.64 10.05 9.29
N VAL A 217 -3.10 9.03 8.57
CA VAL A 217 -3.10 9.02 7.09
C VAL A 217 -4.00 10.12 6.55
N CYS A 218 -5.23 10.22 7.05
CA CYS A 218 -6.18 11.28 6.70
C CYS A 218 -5.61 12.69 6.95
N MET A 219 -5.08 12.95 8.15
CA MET A 219 -4.50 14.25 8.51
C MET A 219 -3.28 14.61 7.65
N SER A 220 -2.50 13.60 7.22
CA SER A 220 -1.28 13.82 6.43
C SER A 220 -1.55 14.02 4.94
N GLY A 221 -2.80 13.87 4.47
CA GLY A 221 -3.12 13.99 3.05
C GLY A 221 -2.61 12.82 2.21
N GLU A 222 -2.28 11.69 2.84
CA GLU A 222 -1.83 10.47 2.16
C GLU A 222 -3.00 9.56 1.79
N CYS A 223 -2.81 8.67 0.82
CA CYS A 223 -3.81 7.71 0.38
C CYS A 223 -3.83 6.46 1.26
N ALA A 224 -4.96 5.75 1.29
CA ALA A 224 -5.11 4.49 2.01
C ALA A 224 -5.91 3.44 1.23
N VAL A 225 -5.52 2.18 1.43
CA VAL A 225 -6.30 1.01 1.02
C VAL A 225 -6.45 0.13 2.25
N ILE A 226 -7.68 -0.09 2.68
CA ILE A 226 -8.00 -0.66 3.98
C ILE A 226 -8.83 -1.92 3.76
N ASN A 227 -8.29 -3.08 4.16
CA ASN A 227 -9.10 -4.28 4.33
C ASN A 227 -9.86 -4.16 5.66
N ASP A 228 -11.18 -4.15 5.60
CA ASP A 228 -12.08 -3.93 6.73
C ASP A 228 -13.21 -4.98 6.72
N PRO A 229 -12.93 -6.24 7.12
CA PRO A 229 -13.91 -7.32 7.03
C PRO A 229 -15.25 -7.03 7.71
N LYS A 230 -15.24 -6.20 8.77
CA LYS A 230 -16.43 -5.91 9.58
C LYS A 230 -17.07 -4.56 9.26
N GLY A 231 -16.46 -3.75 8.40
CA GLY A 231 -16.88 -2.37 8.15
C GLY A 231 -16.65 -1.41 9.32
N GLU A 232 -16.03 -1.87 10.42
CA GLU A 232 -15.83 -1.05 11.62
C GLU A 232 -14.86 0.11 11.36
N LEU A 233 -13.81 -0.12 10.56
CA LEU A 233 -12.85 0.93 10.23
C LEU A 233 -13.53 2.03 9.41
N TYR A 234 -14.39 1.65 8.46
CA TYR A 234 -15.23 2.58 7.70
C TYR A 234 -16.14 3.40 8.62
N GLU A 235 -16.89 2.74 9.52
CA GLU A 235 -17.80 3.39 10.47
C GLU A 235 -17.12 4.47 11.31
N TYR A 236 -15.85 4.26 11.69
CA TYR A 236 -15.12 5.20 12.55
C TYR A 236 -14.39 6.32 11.82
N THR A 237 -14.05 6.15 10.53
CA THR A 237 -13.05 7.02 9.86
C THR A 237 -13.47 7.62 8.53
N ALA A 238 -14.51 7.08 7.87
CA ALA A 238 -14.89 7.53 6.54
C ALA A 238 -15.36 9.00 6.51
N LYS A 239 -16.13 9.46 7.51
CA LYS A 239 -16.55 10.88 7.62
C LYS A 239 -15.35 11.84 7.69
N GLN A 240 -14.28 11.44 8.39
CA GLN A 240 -13.07 12.25 8.51
C GLN A 240 -12.36 12.40 7.16
N PHE A 241 -12.32 11.34 6.35
CA PHE A 241 -11.80 11.43 4.99
C PHE A 241 -12.67 12.34 4.09
N GLU A 242 -13.99 12.25 4.22
CA GLU A 242 -14.94 13.05 3.45
C GLU A 242 -14.72 14.55 3.71
N GLU A 243 -14.72 14.93 4.99
CA GLU A 243 -14.44 16.31 5.43
C GLU A 243 -13.02 16.78 5.08
N ALA A 244 -12.08 15.84 4.93
CA ALA A 244 -10.73 16.14 4.50
C ALA A 244 -10.59 16.31 2.97
N GLY A 245 -11.67 16.11 2.22
CA GLY A 245 -11.74 16.26 0.76
C GLY A 245 -11.17 15.07 0.01
N TYR A 246 -11.31 13.85 0.55
CA TYR A 246 -10.91 12.63 -0.11
C TYR A 246 -12.03 12.06 -0.97
N GLU A 247 -11.64 11.39 -2.05
CA GLU A 247 -12.51 10.43 -2.71
C GLU A 247 -12.57 9.14 -1.89
N ILE A 248 -13.77 8.77 -1.44
CA ILE A 248 -13.99 7.58 -0.60
C ILE A 248 -14.64 6.51 -1.45
N ILE A 249 -13.91 5.42 -1.65
CA ILE A 249 -14.38 4.23 -2.33
C ILE A 249 -14.67 3.16 -1.28
N LYS A 250 -15.86 2.59 -1.32
CA LYS A 250 -16.36 1.53 -0.45
C LYS A 250 -16.71 0.32 -1.31
N LEU A 251 -15.80 -0.65 -1.40
CA LEU A 251 -16.10 -1.94 -2.04
C LEU A 251 -16.65 -2.90 -1.00
N ASN A 252 -17.98 -3.03 -0.99
CA ASN A 252 -18.72 -3.86 -0.04
C ASN A 252 -19.23 -5.14 -0.71
N LEU A 253 -18.43 -6.20 -0.62
CA LEU A 253 -18.79 -7.53 -1.16
C LEU A 253 -19.79 -8.28 -0.28
N VAL A 254 -20.04 -7.78 0.94
CA VAL A 254 -21.09 -8.28 1.85
C VAL A 254 -22.46 -7.79 1.40
N ASN A 255 -22.55 -6.50 1.09
CA ASN A 255 -23.74 -5.84 0.58
C ASN A 255 -23.42 -5.03 -0.69
N ALA A 256 -23.56 -5.70 -1.84
CA ALA A 256 -23.24 -5.13 -3.15
C ALA A 256 -24.09 -3.88 -3.51
N LYS A 257 -25.25 -3.67 -2.89
CA LYS A 257 -26.03 -2.44 -3.06
C LYS A 257 -25.36 -1.24 -2.40
N ALA A 258 -24.77 -1.46 -1.24
CA ALA A 258 -24.00 -0.45 -0.51
C ALA A 258 -22.61 -0.22 -1.11
N SER A 259 -22.11 -1.12 -1.96
CA SER A 259 -20.79 -0.98 -2.60
C SER A 259 -20.75 0.11 -3.67
N ASP A 260 -19.60 0.72 -3.90
CA ASP A 260 -19.25 1.32 -5.20
C ASP A 260 -19.00 0.22 -6.24
N ALA A 261 -19.12 0.56 -7.52
CA ALA A 261 -18.88 -0.34 -8.63
C ALA A 261 -17.40 -0.36 -9.02
N TRP A 262 -16.91 -1.55 -9.35
CA TRP A 262 -15.57 -1.80 -9.89
C TRP A 262 -15.67 -2.92 -10.93
N ALA A 263 -15.36 -2.60 -12.18
CA ALA A 263 -15.36 -3.55 -13.28
C ALA A 263 -13.99 -4.24 -13.41
N PRO A 264 -13.88 -5.56 -13.17
CA PRO A 264 -12.59 -6.25 -13.27
C PRO A 264 -11.99 -6.25 -14.68
N LEU A 265 -12.83 -6.08 -15.72
CA LEU A 265 -12.43 -6.06 -17.13
C LEU A 265 -12.03 -4.65 -17.61
N GLU A 266 -12.22 -3.61 -16.81
CA GLU A 266 -12.03 -2.22 -17.23
C GLU A 266 -10.58 -1.90 -17.55
N LEU A 267 -9.61 -2.36 -16.76
CA LEU A 267 -8.18 -2.10 -17.05
C LEU A 267 -7.75 -2.66 -18.41
N ALA A 268 -8.23 -3.87 -18.75
CA ALA A 268 -8.02 -4.45 -20.05
C ALA A 268 -8.72 -3.64 -21.14
N TRP A 269 -9.97 -3.25 -20.91
CA TRP A 269 -10.77 -2.50 -21.86
C TRP A 269 -10.21 -1.10 -22.16
N ASP A 270 -9.81 -0.35 -21.14
CA ASP A 270 -9.16 0.95 -21.27
C ASP A 270 -7.87 0.88 -22.07
N THR A 271 -7.06 -0.14 -21.78
CA THR A 271 -5.80 -0.37 -22.49
C THR A 271 -6.06 -0.74 -23.95
N TRP A 272 -7.11 -1.54 -24.21
CA TRP A 272 -7.55 -1.89 -25.54
C TRP A 272 -8.04 -0.68 -26.33
N LYS A 273 -8.93 0.14 -25.74
CA LYS A 273 -9.41 1.40 -26.33
C LYS A 273 -8.24 2.30 -26.71
N LYS A 274 -7.27 2.49 -25.80
CA LYS A 274 -6.08 3.29 -26.05
C LYS A 274 -5.26 2.75 -27.23
N ALA A 275 -4.93 1.45 -27.21
CA ALA A 275 -4.18 0.81 -28.29
C ALA A 275 -4.87 0.95 -29.66
N TYR A 276 -6.21 0.81 -29.69
CA TYR A 276 -6.98 1.04 -30.91
C TYR A 276 -6.89 2.48 -31.40
N MET A 277 -7.08 3.46 -30.51
CA MET A 277 -7.01 4.89 -30.87
C MET A 277 -5.62 5.28 -31.38
N ASP A 278 -4.56 4.81 -30.71
CA ASP A 278 -3.17 5.02 -31.13
C ASP A 278 -2.93 4.41 -32.54
N HIS A 279 -3.46 3.21 -32.78
CA HIS A 279 -3.42 2.57 -34.10
C HIS A 279 -4.21 3.35 -35.17
N GLN A 280 -5.40 3.86 -34.86
CA GLN A 280 -6.18 4.67 -35.81
C GLN A 280 -5.43 5.95 -36.21
N GLU A 281 -4.76 6.60 -35.25
CA GLU A 281 -3.93 7.77 -35.55
C GLU A 281 -2.73 7.40 -36.43
N ALA A 282 -2.04 6.30 -36.13
CA ALA A 282 -0.93 5.80 -36.93
C ALA A 282 -1.37 5.41 -38.35
N LEU A 283 -2.51 4.72 -38.49
CA LEU A 283 -3.09 4.35 -39.78
C LEU A 283 -3.44 5.59 -40.61
N LYS A 284 -3.98 6.63 -39.97
CA LYS A 284 -4.30 7.90 -40.63
C LYS A 284 -3.05 8.61 -41.16
N LYS A 285 -1.96 8.60 -40.39
CA LYS A 285 -0.65 9.13 -40.82
C LYS A 285 -0.09 8.31 -41.99
N TRP A 286 -0.08 6.99 -41.88
CA TRP A 286 0.38 6.08 -42.93
C TRP A 286 -0.41 6.23 -44.24
N LYS A 287 -1.75 6.36 -44.17
CA LYS A 287 -2.61 6.64 -45.35
C LYS A 287 -2.33 8.01 -45.97
N ALA A 288 -1.95 9.01 -45.17
CA ALA A 288 -1.63 10.34 -45.69
C ALA A 288 -0.29 10.38 -46.45
N GLU A 289 0.59 9.38 -46.23
CA GLU A 289 1.83 9.20 -47.00
C GLU A 289 1.58 8.59 -48.40
N GLU A 290 0.35 8.17 -48.70
CA GLU A 290 0.00 7.58 -49.99
C GLU A 290 0.22 8.61 -51.12
N THR A 291 1.31 8.41 -51.87
CA THR A 291 1.69 9.19 -53.04
C THR A 291 1.76 8.27 -54.26
N THR A 292 2.04 8.83 -55.44
CA THR A 292 2.23 8.05 -56.68
C THR A 292 3.54 7.25 -56.61
N PHE A 293 3.55 6.17 -55.83
CA PHE A 293 4.71 5.30 -55.64
C PHE A 293 5.02 4.46 -56.88
N THR A 294 6.30 4.19 -57.12
CA THR A 294 6.71 3.08 -57.98
C THR A 294 6.27 1.74 -57.38
N PRO A 295 6.21 0.64 -58.16
CA PRO A 295 5.81 -0.67 -57.63
C PRO A 295 6.66 -1.16 -56.45
N ALA A 296 7.97 -0.85 -56.43
CA ALA A 296 8.87 -1.21 -55.35
C ALA A 296 8.59 -0.39 -54.07
N GLU A 297 8.42 0.92 -54.20
CA GLU A 297 8.09 1.81 -53.08
C GLU A 297 6.72 1.47 -52.49
N LYS A 298 5.75 1.10 -53.34
CA LYS A 298 4.42 0.66 -52.89
C LYS A 298 4.51 -0.61 -52.05
N ALA A 299 5.34 -1.57 -52.44
CA ALA A 299 5.54 -2.79 -51.65
C ALA A 299 6.17 -2.51 -50.28
N GLU A 300 7.16 -1.62 -50.23
CA GLU A 300 7.82 -1.21 -48.97
C GLU A 300 6.90 -0.38 -48.07
N TRP A 301 6.02 0.43 -48.66
CA TRP A 301 4.99 1.18 -47.93
C TRP A 301 3.91 0.26 -47.34
N LEU A 302 3.43 -0.72 -48.12
CA LEU A 302 2.49 -1.76 -47.64
C LEU A 302 3.09 -2.64 -46.53
N ALA A 303 4.40 -2.91 -46.57
CA ALA A 303 5.06 -3.66 -45.51
C ALA A 303 5.12 -2.91 -44.16
N ARG A 304 4.86 -1.61 -44.16
CA ARG A 304 4.88 -0.72 -42.98
C ARG A 304 3.49 -0.37 -42.46
N ILE A 305 2.44 -1.09 -42.89
CA ILE A 305 1.10 -0.91 -42.34
C ILE A 305 1.18 -1.02 -40.81
N PRO A 306 0.78 0.02 -40.05
CA PRO A 306 0.75 -0.05 -38.61
C PRO A 306 -0.24 -1.14 -38.18
N GLU A 307 0.12 -1.98 -37.22
CA GLU A 307 -0.80 -2.93 -36.57
C GLU A 307 -1.05 -2.48 -35.13
N PRO A 308 -2.25 -2.75 -34.57
CA PRO A 308 -2.55 -2.41 -33.19
C PRO A 308 -1.79 -3.33 -32.22
N ASP A 309 -1.20 -2.75 -31.17
CA ASP A 309 -0.54 -3.50 -30.10
C ASP A 309 -1.47 -3.65 -28.88
N TYR A 310 -2.18 -4.78 -28.81
CA TYR A 310 -3.05 -5.12 -27.69
C TYR A 310 -2.34 -5.89 -26.57
N SER A 311 -1.00 -6.02 -26.60
CA SER A 311 -0.24 -6.91 -25.70
C SER A 311 -0.56 -6.68 -24.21
N GLN A 312 -0.58 -5.42 -23.78
CA GLN A 312 -0.86 -5.07 -22.39
C GLN A 312 -2.32 -5.37 -21.99
N ALA A 313 -3.28 -5.13 -22.87
CA ALA A 313 -4.68 -5.47 -22.61
C ALA A 313 -4.87 -6.99 -22.47
N ILE A 314 -4.19 -7.76 -23.33
CA ILE A 314 -4.19 -9.23 -23.29
C ILE A 314 -3.53 -9.76 -22.03
N GLU A 315 -2.46 -9.12 -21.54
CA GLU A 315 -1.82 -9.46 -20.26
C GLU A 315 -2.80 -9.30 -19.09
N PHE A 316 -3.53 -8.17 -19.02
CA PHE A 316 -4.58 -7.97 -18.01
C PHE A 316 -5.71 -9.00 -18.10
N LEU A 317 -6.16 -9.34 -19.32
CA LEU A 317 -7.17 -10.39 -19.51
C LEU A 317 -6.68 -11.76 -19.04
N LYS A 318 -5.43 -12.12 -19.38
CA LYS A 318 -4.80 -13.37 -18.95
C LYS A 318 -4.70 -13.43 -17.44
N ASP A 319 -4.26 -12.36 -16.81
CA ASP A 319 -4.08 -12.29 -15.36
C ASP A 319 -5.41 -12.42 -14.61
N LEU A 320 -6.45 -11.77 -15.13
CA LEU A 320 -7.81 -11.88 -14.61
C LEU A 320 -8.36 -13.30 -14.78
N ALA A 321 -8.28 -13.85 -16.00
CA ALA A 321 -8.80 -15.17 -16.32
C ALA A 321 -8.07 -16.26 -15.51
N ASN A 322 -6.74 -16.20 -15.42
CA ASN A 322 -5.94 -17.10 -14.57
C ASN A 322 -6.37 -17.01 -13.11
N SER A 323 -6.63 -15.82 -12.59
CA SER A 323 -7.04 -15.65 -11.19
C SER A 323 -8.41 -16.29 -10.89
N LEU A 324 -9.30 -16.37 -11.89
CA LEU A 324 -10.60 -17.01 -11.77
C LEU A 324 -10.55 -18.53 -11.97
N THR A 325 -9.69 -19.04 -12.85
CA THR A 325 -9.68 -20.45 -13.25
C THR A 325 -8.62 -21.29 -12.56
N TYR A 326 -7.54 -20.68 -12.06
CA TYR A 326 -6.42 -21.39 -11.44
C TYR A 326 -6.86 -22.16 -10.20
N ASP A 327 -6.52 -23.44 -10.18
CA ASP A 327 -6.70 -24.32 -9.04
C ASP A 327 -5.48 -25.24 -8.94
N PRO A 328 -4.62 -25.10 -7.91
CA PRO A 328 -3.41 -25.88 -7.77
C PRO A 328 -3.67 -27.37 -7.52
N ASN A 329 -4.88 -27.74 -7.12
CA ASN A 329 -5.24 -29.12 -6.77
C ASN A 329 -5.97 -29.86 -7.90
N VAL A 330 -6.10 -29.25 -9.08
CA VAL A 330 -6.79 -29.88 -10.21
C VAL A 330 -5.95 -31.04 -10.77
N LYS A 331 -6.58 -32.21 -10.96
CA LYS A 331 -5.91 -33.39 -11.53
C LYS A 331 -5.57 -33.22 -13.02
N ASP A 332 -6.49 -32.60 -13.75
CA ASP A 332 -6.38 -32.36 -15.18
C ASP A 332 -6.57 -30.85 -15.45
N PRO A 333 -5.47 -30.10 -15.63
CA PRO A 333 -5.51 -28.65 -15.87
C PRO A 333 -6.24 -28.26 -17.17
N PHE A 334 -6.34 -29.17 -18.15
CA PHE A 334 -6.90 -28.91 -19.47
C PHE A 334 -8.26 -28.20 -19.41
N TRP A 335 -9.14 -28.61 -18.50
CA TRP A 335 -10.48 -28.05 -18.36
C TRP A 335 -10.47 -26.60 -17.86
N ASN A 336 -9.59 -26.30 -16.90
CA ASN A 336 -9.44 -24.95 -16.34
C ASN A 336 -8.72 -24.03 -17.33
N ASP A 337 -7.72 -24.55 -18.06
CA ASP A 337 -7.01 -23.82 -19.11
C ASP A 337 -7.93 -23.50 -20.29
N SER A 338 -8.74 -24.47 -20.74
CA SER A 338 -9.73 -24.24 -21.79
C SER A 338 -10.78 -23.21 -21.39
N ALA A 339 -11.24 -23.26 -20.13
CA ALA A 339 -12.17 -22.26 -19.60
C ALA A 339 -11.52 -20.87 -19.51
N ARG A 340 -10.24 -20.78 -19.13
CA ARG A 340 -9.47 -19.52 -19.14
C ARG A 340 -9.41 -18.94 -20.54
N ASP A 341 -9.07 -19.77 -21.52
CA ASP A 341 -8.90 -19.36 -22.91
C ASP A 341 -10.23 -18.88 -23.51
N CYS A 342 -11.35 -19.51 -23.12
CA CYS A 342 -12.69 -19.02 -23.46
C CYS A 342 -13.00 -17.64 -22.84
N ILE A 343 -12.59 -17.37 -21.59
CA ILE A 343 -12.77 -16.05 -20.97
C ILE A 343 -11.96 -14.99 -21.73
N ILE A 344 -10.69 -15.26 -22.00
CA ILE A 344 -9.79 -14.34 -22.73
C ILE A 344 -10.33 -14.08 -24.13
N GLY A 345 -10.61 -15.15 -24.88
CA GLY A 345 -11.03 -15.08 -26.26
C GLY A 345 -12.40 -14.43 -26.44
N MET A 346 -13.36 -14.70 -25.56
CA MET A 346 -14.67 -14.05 -25.62
C MET A 346 -14.60 -12.58 -25.19
N ALA A 347 -13.79 -12.24 -24.19
CA ALA A 347 -13.56 -10.83 -23.84
C ALA A 347 -12.92 -10.08 -25.01
N ALA A 348 -11.87 -10.64 -25.62
CA ALA A 348 -11.23 -10.07 -26.81
C ALA A 348 -12.22 -9.94 -27.98
N PHE A 349 -13.03 -10.97 -28.27
CA PHE A 349 -14.06 -10.92 -29.30
C PHE A 349 -15.02 -9.75 -29.10
N LEU A 350 -15.52 -9.57 -27.87
CA LEU A 350 -16.42 -8.47 -27.53
C LEU A 350 -15.73 -7.10 -27.66
N MET A 351 -14.45 -6.99 -27.28
CA MET A 351 -13.67 -5.76 -27.41
C MET A 351 -13.40 -5.38 -28.87
N GLU A 352 -12.97 -6.36 -29.69
CA GLU A 352 -12.78 -6.20 -31.13
C GLU A 352 -14.08 -5.74 -31.81
N GLU A 353 -15.20 -6.32 -31.40
CA GLU A 353 -16.50 -6.03 -31.98
C GLU A 353 -17.07 -4.68 -31.55
N ALA A 354 -16.89 -4.32 -30.28
CA ALA A 354 -17.22 -3.00 -29.76
C ALA A 354 -16.52 -1.89 -30.54
N VAL A 355 -15.21 -2.06 -30.74
CA VAL A 355 -14.37 -1.15 -31.52
C VAL A 355 -14.80 -1.11 -32.99
N ARG A 356 -15.05 -2.26 -33.62
CA ARG A 356 -15.50 -2.37 -35.02
C ARG A 356 -16.83 -1.64 -35.25
N ASN A 357 -17.75 -1.74 -34.30
CA ASN A 357 -19.07 -1.11 -34.37
C ASN A 357 -19.07 0.36 -33.88
N GLY A 358 -17.93 0.86 -33.38
CA GLY A 358 -17.80 2.21 -32.85
C GLY A 358 -18.51 2.43 -31.50
N ASP A 359 -19.01 1.38 -30.86
CA ASP A 359 -19.58 1.46 -29.50
C ASP A 359 -18.49 1.15 -28.48
N MET A 360 -17.77 2.18 -28.05
CA MET A 360 -16.73 2.05 -27.04
C MET A 360 -17.21 2.42 -25.62
N THR A 361 -18.52 2.31 -25.37
CA THR A 361 -19.09 2.70 -24.08
C THR A 361 -18.66 1.78 -22.95
N ASP A 362 -18.52 2.33 -21.74
CA ASP A 362 -18.14 1.53 -20.58
C ASP A 362 -19.27 0.59 -20.14
N GLY A 363 -18.86 -0.56 -19.63
CA GLY A 363 -19.73 -1.62 -19.12
C GLY A 363 -20.44 -2.50 -20.14
N ILE A 364 -20.14 -2.35 -21.44
CA ILE A 364 -20.54 -3.32 -22.48
C ILE A 364 -19.75 -4.64 -22.38
N ILE A 365 -18.49 -4.56 -21.92
CA ILE A 365 -17.61 -5.72 -21.71
C ILE A 365 -17.71 -6.15 -20.24
N ASN A 366 -18.44 -7.23 -19.97
CA ASN A 366 -18.60 -7.76 -18.63
C ASN A 366 -18.81 -9.28 -18.63
N PHE A 367 -18.76 -9.91 -17.46
CA PHE A 367 -18.88 -11.37 -17.33
C PHE A 367 -20.26 -11.92 -17.72
N LYS A 368 -21.32 -11.12 -17.65
CA LYS A 368 -22.63 -11.51 -18.18
C LYS A 368 -22.58 -11.60 -19.71
N ALA A 369 -21.97 -10.62 -20.38
CA ALA A 369 -21.76 -10.65 -21.82
C ALA A 369 -20.89 -11.86 -22.25
N ILE A 370 -19.82 -12.16 -21.51
CA ILE A 370 -18.98 -13.35 -21.76
C ILE A 370 -19.79 -14.65 -21.62
N LYS A 371 -20.55 -14.81 -20.53
CA LYS A 371 -21.37 -16.01 -20.28
C LYS A 371 -22.43 -16.21 -21.36
N LEU A 372 -23.14 -15.13 -21.71
CA LEU A 372 -24.18 -15.17 -22.74
C LEU A 372 -23.59 -15.39 -24.14
N GLY A 373 -22.50 -14.72 -24.48
CA GLY A 373 -21.85 -14.87 -25.79
C GLY A 373 -21.39 -16.29 -26.05
N LEU A 374 -20.78 -16.95 -25.06
CA LEU A 374 -20.41 -18.35 -25.21
C LEU A 374 -21.65 -19.27 -25.28
N ASN A 375 -22.74 -18.97 -24.57
CA ASN A 375 -23.97 -19.74 -24.68
C ASN A 375 -24.60 -19.65 -26.07
N TYR A 376 -24.65 -18.47 -26.67
CA TYR A 376 -25.16 -18.27 -28.03
C TYR A 376 -24.21 -18.78 -29.12
N ALA A 377 -22.92 -18.95 -28.81
CA ALA A 377 -21.89 -19.41 -29.73
C ALA A 377 -21.96 -20.90 -30.15
N ASP A 378 -22.54 -21.81 -29.34
CA ASP A 378 -22.58 -23.26 -29.66
C ASP A 378 -23.70 -23.67 -30.60
N VAL A 379 -24.52 -22.73 -31.05
CA VAL A 379 -25.64 -23.09 -31.90
C VAL A 379 -25.08 -23.79 -33.14
N LYS A 380 -25.51 -25.05 -33.31
CA LYS A 380 -24.97 -25.93 -34.35
C LYS A 380 -25.47 -25.49 -35.72
N LEU A 381 -24.54 -25.45 -36.68
CA LEU A 381 -24.85 -25.20 -38.08
C LEU A 381 -25.28 -26.50 -38.77
N THR A 382 -26.30 -26.41 -39.62
CA THR A 382 -26.61 -27.49 -40.55
C THR A 382 -25.53 -27.56 -41.62
N LYS A 383 -25.37 -28.73 -42.26
CA LYS A 383 -24.42 -28.89 -43.38
C LYS A 383 -24.72 -27.94 -44.55
N GLU A 384 -26.00 -27.61 -44.74
CA GLU A 384 -26.45 -26.65 -45.74
C GLU A 384 -25.97 -25.23 -45.40
N GLN A 385 -26.13 -24.81 -44.14
CA GLN A 385 -25.62 -23.53 -43.65
C GLN A 385 -24.09 -23.44 -43.74
N GLN A 386 -23.36 -24.49 -43.36
CA GLN A 386 -21.90 -24.54 -43.49
C GLN A 386 -21.44 -24.36 -44.94
N LYS A 387 -22.12 -25.05 -45.87
CA LYS A 387 -21.81 -24.96 -47.30
C LYS A 387 -22.16 -23.59 -47.86
N ALA A 388 -23.30 -23.02 -47.46
CA ALA A 388 -23.72 -21.68 -47.87
C ALA A 388 -22.74 -20.61 -47.39
N LEU A 389 -22.29 -20.71 -46.14
CA LEU A 389 -21.33 -19.78 -45.54
C LEU A 389 -19.89 -20.04 -46.00
N GLN A 390 -19.59 -21.21 -46.59
CA GLN A 390 -18.23 -21.64 -46.93
C GLN A 390 -17.30 -21.61 -45.70
N VAL A 391 -17.71 -22.28 -44.63
CA VAL A 391 -16.97 -22.40 -43.37
C VAL A 391 -16.77 -23.87 -43.01
N ARG A 392 -15.72 -24.16 -42.24
CA ARG A 392 -15.41 -25.51 -41.76
C ARG A 392 -16.06 -25.80 -40.41
N SER A 393 -16.15 -24.80 -39.55
CA SER A 393 -16.74 -24.89 -38.22
C SER A 393 -18.20 -25.35 -38.24
N ASP A 394 -18.58 -26.16 -37.25
CA ASP A 394 -19.93 -26.72 -37.09
C ASP A 394 -20.84 -25.93 -36.15
N ASN A 395 -20.36 -24.79 -35.68
CA ASN A 395 -21.05 -23.89 -34.77
C ASN A 395 -20.95 -22.45 -35.26
N ILE A 396 -21.89 -21.63 -34.83
CA ILE A 396 -22.00 -20.24 -35.27
C ILE A 396 -20.73 -19.45 -34.93
N LEU A 397 -20.17 -19.58 -33.73
CA LEU A 397 -19.01 -18.79 -33.34
C LEU A 397 -17.79 -19.10 -34.21
N GLY A 398 -17.50 -20.37 -34.47
CA GLY A 398 -16.42 -20.74 -35.37
C GLY A 398 -16.62 -20.19 -36.78
N ALA A 399 -17.86 -20.18 -37.29
CA ALA A 399 -18.17 -19.57 -38.58
C ALA A 399 -17.93 -18.06 -38.60
N VAL A 400 -18.31 -17.35 -37.53
CA VAL A 400 -18.03 -15.91 -37.37
C VAL A 400 -16.53 -15.66 -37.32
N LEU A 401 -15.77 -16.45 -36.54
CA LEU A 401 -14.32 -16.29 -36.43
C LEU A 401 -13.61 -16.55 -37.76
N GLU A 402 -14.06 -17.55 -38.54
CA GLU A 402 -13.50 -17.83 -39.88
C GLU A 402 -13.80 -16.71 -40.90
N LYS A 403 -14.93 -16.01 -40.76
CA LYS A 403 -15.37 -14.99 -41.74
C LYS A 403 -14.99 -13.57 -41.38
N SER A 404 -14.90 -13.28 -40.09
CA SER A 404 -14.81 -11.90 -39.59
C SER A 404 -13.48 -11.56 -38.92
N ARG A 405 -12.60 -12.54 -38.70
CA ARG A 405 -11.33 -12.39 -37.99
C ARG A 405 -10.16 -12.92 -38.79
N ARG A 406 -8.99 -12.31 -38.58
CA ARG A 406 -7.70 -12.81 -39.04
C ARG A 406 -7.27 -13.99 -38.16
N LEU A 407 -6.37 -14.84 -38.68
CA LEU A 407 -5.88 -16.01 -37.95
C LEU A 407 -5.08 -15.64 -36.69
N ASP A 408 -4.47 -14.46 -36.70
CA ASP A 408 -3.66 -13.87 -35.63
C ASP A 408 -4.44 -12.89 -34.75
N ASP A 409 -5.72 -12.62 -35.03
CA ASP A 409 -6.56 -11.86 -34.11
C ASP A 409 -6.74 -12.64 -32.79
N THR A 410 -6.74 -11.93 -31.67
CA THR A 410 -6.71 -12.55 -30.33
C THR A 410 -7.94 -13.43 -30.11
N SER A 411 -9.14 -12.98 -30.52
CA SER A 411 -10.33 -13.83 -30.39
C SER A 411 -10.20 -15.13 -31.17
N HIS A 412 -9.62 -15.09 -32.37
CA HIS A 412 -9.47 -16.27 -33.23
C HIS A 412 -8.50 -17.26 -32.57
N MET A 413 -7.33 -16.80 -32.14
CA MET A 413 -6.32 -17.65 -31.51
C MET A 413 -6.83 -18.36 -30.24
N TYR A 414 -7.64 -17.69 -29.42
CA TYR A 414 -8.12 -18.24 -28.15
C TYR A 414 -9.42 -19.05 -28.25
N LEU A 415 -10.30 -18.77 -29.23
CA LEU A 415 -11.60 -19.44 -29.34
C LEU A 415 -11.65 -20.53 -30.40
N MET A 416 -10.76 -20.55 -31.39
CA MET A 416 -10.88 -21.49 -32.51
C MET A 416 -10.67 -22.96 -32.08
N ASP A 417 -9.78 -23.21 -31.12
CA ASP A 417 -9.58 -24.54 -30.53
C ASP A 417 -10.84 -25.04 -29.81
N TYR A 418 -11.52 -24.15 -29.07
CA TYR A 418 -12.82 -24.44 -28.48
C TYR A 418 -13.86 -24.74 -29.56
N CYS A 419 -13.94 -23.91 -30.61
CA CYS A 419 -14.93 -24.07 -31.68
C CYS A 419 -14.74 -25.38 -32.45
N ASN A 420 -13.50 -25.83 -32.65
CA ASN A 420 -13.19 -27.07 -33.36
C ASN A 420 -13.27 -28.33 -32.48
N ALA A 421 -13.35 -28.18 -31.16
CA ALA A 421 -13.47 -29.32 -30.26
C ALA A 421 -14.80 -30.07 -30.47
N PRO A 422 -14.86 -31.38 -30.22
CA PRO A 422 -16.11 -32.13 -30.27
C PRO A 422 -17.18 -31.53 -29.35
N GLU A 423 -18.45 -31.65 -29.73
CA GLU A 423 -19.59 -31.08 -29.00
C GLU A 423 -19.60 -31.42 -27.49
N GLN A 424 -19.33 -32.68 -27.13
CA GLN A 424 -19.29 -33.10 -25.72
C GLN A 424 -18.15 -32.40 -24.94
N THR A 425 -17.02 -32.16 -25.61
CA THR A 425 -15.87 -31.44 -25.03
C THR A 425 -16.22 -29.97 -24.85
N ARG A 426 -16.85 -29.31 -25.85
CA ARG A 426 -17.33 -27.93 -25.77
C ARG A 426 -18.29 -27.73 -24.59
N GLN A 427 -19.29 -28.60 -24.45
CA GLN A 427 -20.24 -28.58 -23.34
C GLN A 427 -19.56 -28.74 -21.98
N SER A 428 -18.54 -29.59 -21.90
CA SER A 428 -17.75 -29.79 -20.67
C SER A 428 -16.94 -28.53 -20.30
N ILE A 429 -16.25 -27.92 -21.28
CA ILE A 429 -15.51 -26.67 -21.09
C ILE A 429 -16.46 -25.55 -20.64
N LYS A 430 -17.62 -25.41 -21.28
CA LYS A 430 -18.64 -24.44 -20.90
C LYS A 430 -19.14 -24.60 -19.48
N LYS A 431 -19.39 -25.84 -19.04
CA LYS A 431 -19.82 -26.11 -17.68
C LYS A 431 -18.76 -25.67 -16.67
N VAL A 432 -17.49 -25.91 -16.97
CA VAL A 432 -16.36 -25.48 -16.15
C VAL A 432 -16.28 -23.96 -16.11
N LEU A 433 -16.33 -23.28 -17.27
CA LEU A 433 -16.35 -21.82 -17.35
C LEU A 433 -17.51 -21.23 -16.54
N ALA A 434 -18.73 -21.73 -16.73
CA ALA A 434 -19.92 -21.27 -16.02
C ALA A 434 -19.75 -21.40 -14.50
N THR A 435 -19.12 -22.48 -14.03
CA THR A 435 -18.80 -22.69 -12.62
C THR A 435 -17.76 -21.67 -12.12
N LYS A 436 -16.74 -21.35 -12.91
CA LYS A 436 -15.67 -20.42 -12.52
C LYS A 436 -16.13 -18.95 -12.50
N ILE A 437 -17.01 -18.55 -13.41
CA ILE A 437 -17.55 -17.17 -13.48
C ILE A 437 -18.86 -16.98 -12.70
N ASP A 438 -19.37 -18.02 -12.04
CA ASP A 438 -20.67 -17.99 -11.37
C ASP A 438 -20.72 -16.95 -10.25
N ILE A 439 -19.60 -16.80 -9.52
CA ILE A 439 -19.37 -15.76 -8.51
C ILE A 439 -19.70 -14.34 -9.00
N LEU A 440 -19.53 -14.08 -10.31
CA LEU A 440 -19.76 -12.80 -10.97
C LEU A 440 -21.12 -12.71 -11.67
N THR A 441 -21.81 -13.84 -11.86
CA THR A 441 -23.01 -13.93 -12.74
C THR A 441 -24.26 -14.48 -12.05
N MET A 442 -24.15 -15.00 -10.83
CA MET A 442 -25.29 -15.54 -10.06
C MET A 442 -26.16 -14.45 -9.43
N ASN A 443 -25.55 -13.37 -8.94
CA ASN A 443 -26.24 -12.33 -8.17
C ASN A 443 -26.33 -11.05 -9.00
N GLU A 444 -27.55 -10.56 -9.23
CA GLU A 444 -27.82 -9.33 -10.00
C GLU A 444 -27.09 -8.10 -9.43
N GLN A 445 -26.96 -7.98 -8.11
CA GLN A 445 -26.27 -6.86 -7.49
C GLN A 445 -24.75 -6.93 -7.68
N ILE A 446 -24.17 -8.14 -7.60
CA ILE A 446 -22.75 -8.34 -7.91
C ILE A 446 -22.48 -8.11 -9.40
N MET A 447 -23.36 -8.60 -10.28
CA MET A 447 -23.28 -8.35 -11.71
C MET A 447 -23.27 -6.85 -12.01
N ARG A 448 -24.16 -6.08 -11.40
CA ARG A 448 -24.20 -4.61 -11.56
C ARG A 448 -22.94 -3.94 -11.03
N MET A 449 -22.54 -4.29 -9.81
CA MET A 449 -21.32 -3.78 -9.16
C MET A 449 -20.05 -4.08 -9.94
N THR A 450 -20.00 -5.16 -10.71
CA THR A 450 -18.82 -5.58 -11.48
C THR A 450 -18.92 -5.30 -12.98
N SER A 451 -19.96 -4.59 -13.41
CA SER A 451 -20.19 -4.27 -14.82
C SER A 451 -19.60 -2.94 -15.26
N TYR A 452 -19.38 -1.98 -14.36
CA TYR A 452 -18.74 -0.69 -14.63
C TYR A 452 -17.99 -0.23 -13.37
N SER A 453 -17.21 0.84 -13.45
CA SER A 453 -16.54 1.42 -12.29
C SER A 453 -17.06 2.83 -11.96
N ASP A 454 -17.26 3.10 -10.67
CA ASP A 454 -17.63 4.44 -10.17
C ASP A 454 -16.39 5.35 -9.96
N PHE A 455 -15.18 4.78 -10.08
CA PHE A 455 -13.92 5.46 -9.79
C PHE A 455 -12.79 4.98 -10.70
N ASP A 456 -11.83 5.86 -10.94
CA ASP A 456 -10.60 5.52 -11.66
C ASP A 456 -9.52 5.05 -10.70
N MET A 457 -9.17 3.77 -10.78
CA MET A 457 -8.11 3.17 -9.98
C MET A 457 -6.74 3.83 -10.23
N LYS A 458 -6.47 4.34 -11.45
CA LYS A 458 -5.21 5.01 -11.82
C LYS A 458 -5.00 6.31 -11.06
N ALA A 459 -6.07 6.90 -10.54
CA ALA A 459 -5.99 8.11 -9.74
C ALA A 459 -5.45 7.86 -8.31
N LEU A 460 -5.32 6.60 -7.87
CA LEU A 460 -4.74 6.26 -6.57
C LEU A 460 -3.26 6.66 -6.51
N GLY A 461 -2.93 7.53 -5.56
CA GLY A 461 -1.57 8.06 -5.40
C GLY A 461 -1.29 9.30 -6.24
N GLN A 462 -2.26 9.73 -7.07
CA GLN A 462 -2.27 11.01 -7.78
C GLN A 462 -3.14 12.05 -7.09
N LYS A 463 -4.27 11.62 -6.53
CA LYS A 463 -5.18 12.45 -5.72
C LYS A 463 -5.47 11.79 -4.38
N LYS A 464 -5.98 12.57 -3.42
CA LYS A 464 -6.41 12.07 -2.11
C LYS A 464 -7.55 11.08 -2.26
N MET A 465 -7.24 9.80 -2.05
CA MET A 465 -8.19 8.70 -2.21
C MET A 465 -8.03 7.69 -1.07
N VAL A 466 -9.15 7.19 -0.57
CA VAL A 466 -9.20 6.07 0.38
C VAL A 466 -10.13 4.98 -0.16
N ILE A 467 -9.68 3.74 -0.09
CA ILE A 467 -10.44 2.56 -0.52
C ILE A 467 -10.67 1.66 0.68
N TYR A 468 -11.93 1.38 1.00
CA TYR A 468 -12.33 0.40 2.02
C TYR A 468 -12.83 -0.87 1.33
N LEU A 469 -12.26 -2.02 1.71
CA LEU A 469 -12.64 -3.34 1.23
C LEU A 469 -13.36 -4.07 2.35
N ILE A 470 -14.68 -4.17 2.23
CA ILE A 470 -15.55 -4.86 3.19
C ILE A 470 -15.88 -6.25 2.64
N VAL A 471 -15.43 -7.27 3.36
CA VAL A 471 -15.45 -8.67 2.93
C VAL A 471 -15.99 -9.55 4.05
N HIS A 472 -16.78 -10.56 3.73
CA HIS A 472 -17.24 -11.51 4.75
C HIS A 472 -16.05 -12.23 5.39
N ASP A 473 -15.97 -12.24 6.72
CA ASP A 473 -15.01 -13.04 7.49
C ASP A 473 -15.41 -14.51 7.54
N GLU A 474 -16.71 -14.82 7.60
CA GLU A 474 -17.23 -16.19 7.66
C GLU A 474 -17.25 -16.92 6.31
N LYS A 475 -17.38 -16.18 5.19
CA LYS A 475 -17.65 -16.76 3.87
C LYS A 475 -16.55 -16.44 2.87
N LYS A 476 -15.92 -17.50 2.35
CA LYS A 476 -14.87 -17.40 1.31
C LYS A 476 -15.41 -17.19 -0.11
N THR A 477 -16.72 -17.08 -0.28
CA THR A 477 -17.38 -17.04 -1.61
C THR A 477 -16.82 -15.94 -2.50
N TYR A 478 -16.58 -14.73 -1.96
CA TYR A 478 -16.13 -13.58 -2.75
C TYR A 478 -14.61 -13.33 -2.72
N TYR A 479 -13.85 -14.23 -2.10
CA TYR A 479 -12.40 -14.10 -1.94
C TYR A 479 -11.64 -13.93 -3.27
N PRO A 480 -11.98 -14.66 -4.36
CA PRO A 480 -11.34 -14.44 -5.65
C PRO A 480 -11.45 -13.00 -6.17
N LEU A 481 -12.58 -12.32 -5.93
CA LEU A 481 -12.77 -10.93 -6.35
C LEU A 481 -11.84 -9.97 -5.62
N VAL A 482 -11.64 -10.19 -4.33
CA VAL A 482 -10.71 -9.40 -3.50
C VAL A 482 -9.27 -9.60 -3.97
N THR A 483 -8.86 -10.85 -4.26
CA THR A 483 -7.53 -11.15 -4.80
C THR A 483 -7.31 -10.45 -6.14
N ILE A 484 -8.29 -10.50 -7.05
CA ILE A 484 -8.23 -9.82 -8.35
C ILE A 484 -8.11 -8.31 -8.14
N PHE A 485 -8.95 -7.72 -7.29
CA PHE A 485 -8.93 -6.29 -6.99
C PHE A 485 -7.57 -5.86 -6.46
N LEU A 486 -7.03 -6.55 -5.45
CA LEU A 486 -5.75 -6.21 -4.83
C LEU A 486 -4.57 -6.39 -5.79
N LYS A 487 -4.62 -7.37 -6.70
CA LYS A 487 -3.62 -7.56 -7.75
C LYS A 487 -3.63 -6.40 -8.75
N GLN A 488 -4.80 -6.07 -9.28
CA GLN A 488 -4.97 -4.95 -10.23
C GLN A 488 -4.55 -3.62 -9.60
N LEU A 489 -4.98 -3.38 -8.36
CA LEU A 489 -4.59 -2.23 -7.57
C LEU A 489 -3.07 -2.12 -7.42
N TYR A 490 -2.40 -3.23 -7.11
CA TYR A 490 -0.94 -3.25 -7.02
C TYR A 490 -0.30 -2.93 -8.37
N GLU A 491 -0.75 -3.54 -9.47
CA GLU A 491 -0.23 -3.26 -10.82
C GLU A 491 -0.37 -1.79 -11.21
N VAL A 492 -1.53 -1.18 -10.92
CA VAL A 492 -1.77 0.26 -11.13
C VAL A 492 -0.78 1.09 -10.31
N ILE A 493 -0.64 0.81 -9.01
CA ILE A 493 0.31 1.49 -8.13
C ILE A 493 1.76 1.42 -8.67
N ILE A 494 2.18 0.27 -9.19
CA ILE A 494 3.53 0.09 -9.74
C ILE A 494 3.70 0.89 -11.03
N ASN A 495 2.71 0.88 -11.92
CA ASN A 495 2.75 1.60 -13.19
C ASN A 495 2.75 3.12 -12.96
N GLU A 496 1.91 3.62 -12.05
CA GLU A 496 1.88 5.02 -11.66
C GLU A 496 3.19 5.48 -11.02
N ALA A 497 3.78 4.66 -10.15
CA ALA A 497 5.09 4.98 -9.58
C ALA A 497 6.19 5.02 -10.65
N ARG A 498 6.18 4.10 -11.64
CA ARG A 498 7.13 4.11 -12.76
C ARG A 498 7.00 5.37 -13.61
N GLY A 499 5.79 5.83 -13.87
CA GLY A 499 5.53 7.10 -14.56
C GLY A 499 6.04 8.33 -13.78
N ASN A 500 6.13 8.24 -12.46
CA ASN A 500 6.48 9.35 -11.57
C ASN A 500 7.89 9.21 -10.95
N LYS A 501 8.93 9.18 -11.79
CA LYS A 501 10.36 9.09 -11.35
C LYS A 501 10.62 7.91 -10.38
N GLY A 502 9.82 6.84 -10.47
CA GLY A 502 9.94 5.65 -9.63
C GLY A 502 9.19 5.71 -8.28
N ARG A 503 8.41 6.75 -7.98
CA ARG A 503 7.67 6.91 -6.72
C ARG A 503 6.33 7.63 -6.91
N LEU A 504 5.30 7.20 -6.18
CA LEU A 504 4.00 7.89 -6.19
C LEU A 504 4.10 9.34 -5.65
N PRO A 505 3.43 10.32 -6.29
CA PRO A 505 3.34 11.69 -5.78
C PRO A 505 2.68 11.78 -4.40
N ILE A 506 1.63 10.99 -4.16
CA ILE A 506 0.99 10.83 -2.85
C ILE A 506 1.23 9.40 -2.36
N PRO A 507 1.90 9.19 -1.22
CA PRO A 507 2.12 7.86 -0.67
C PRO A 507 0.82 7.09 -0.40
N VAL A 508 0.87 5.77 -0.57
CA VAL A 508 -0.27 4.85 -0.33
C VAL A 508 0.00 3.97 0.87
N ASN A 509 -0.93 3.94 1.82
CA ASN A 509 -0.88 3.10 3.01
C ASN A 509 -1.85 1.92 2.84
N VAL A 510 -1.31 0.73 2.65
CA VAL A 510 -2.08 -0.51 2.55
C VAL A 510 -2.19 -1.12 3.95
N ILE A 511 -3.39 -1.05 4.53
CA ILE A 511 -3.69 -1.51 5.88
C ILE A 511 -4.55 -2.77 5.74
N LEU A 512 -3.92 -3.93 5.96
CA LEU A 512 -4.61 -5.21 5.83
C LEU A 512 -4.99 -5.68 7.24
N ASP A 513 -6.18 -5.29 7.70
CA ASP A 513 -6.74 -5.89 8.91
C ASP A 513 -7.05 -7.37 8.66
N GLU A 514 -6.87 -8.18 9.69
CA GLU A 514 -6.98 -9.64 9.62
C GLU A 514 -6.31 -10.28 8.38
N PHE A 515 -5.08 -9.89 8.08
CA PHE A 515 -4.33 -10.36 6.90
C PHE A 515 -4.20 -11.89 6.83
N GLY A 516 -4.23 -12.61 7.97
CA GLY A 516 -4.26 -14.07 7.99
C GLY A 516 -5.57 -14.70 7.49
N ASN A 517 -6.67 -13.95 7.51
CA ASN A 517 -7.98 -14.35 6.98
C ASN A 517 -8.22 -13.81 5.57
N CYS A 518 -7.39 -12.85 5.13
CA CYS A 518 -7.42 -12.29 3.79
C CYS A 518 -7.13 -13.39 2.75
N PRO A 519 -7.78 -13.35 1.58
CA PRO A 519 -7.40 -14.20 0.45
C PRO A 519 -5.89 -14.10 0.17
N PRO A 520 -5.23 -15.22 -0.19
CA PRO A 520 -3.81 -15.21 -0.46
C PRO A 520 -3.49 -14.26 -1.62
N LEU A 521 -2.55 -13.35 -1.38
CA LEU A 521 -1.99 -12.47 -2.40
C LEU A 521 -0.84 -13.18 -3.09
N LYS A 522 -1.04 -13.52 -4.36
CA LYS A 522 0.03 -14.08 -5.19
C LYS A 522 1.21 -13.10 -5.25
N ASP A 523 2.43 -13.61 -5.11
CA ASP A 523 3.67 -12.83 -5.18
C ASP A 523 3.84 -11.72 -4.13
N ILE A 524 3.17 -11.84 -2.97
CA ILE A 524 3.27 -10.88 -1.86
C ILE A 524 4.72 -10.55 -1.43
N GLN A 525 5.66 -11.50 -1.55
CA GLN A 525 7.08 -11.28 -1.25
C GLN A 525 7.69 -10.21 -2.16
N SER A 526 7.44 -10.32 -3.46
CA SER A 526 7.88 -9.37 -4.48
C SER A 526 7.18 -8.03 -4.28
N MET A 527 5.88 -8.06 -3.95
CA MET A 527 5.11 -6.86 -3.65
C MET A 527 5.72 -6.06 -2.49
N LEU A 528 5.96 -6.70 -1.34
CA LEU A 528 6.55 -6.04 -0.17
C LEU A 528 7.95 -5.50 -0.50
N THR A 529 8.80 -6.29 -1.13
CA THR A 529 10.18 -5.86 -1.45
C THR A 529 10.19 -4.59 -2.31
N ALA A 530 9.30 -4.53 -3.30
CA ALA A 530 9.33 -3.52 -4.34
C ALA A 530 8.45 -2.29 -4.00
N SER A 531 7.52 -2.39 -3.06
CA SER A 531 6.61 -1.32 -2.64
C SER A 531 7.30 -0.19 -1.88
N ARG A 532 8.31 -0.53 -1.08
CA ARG A 532 9.03 0.42 -0.21
C ARG A 532 9.60 1.62 -0.97
N SER A 533 10.26 1.42 -2.11
CA SER A 533 10.84 2.52 -2.89
C SER A 533 9.78 3.36 -3.60
N ARG A 534 8.62 2.76 -3.90
CA ARG A 534 7.53 3.36 -4.67
C ARG A 534 6.58 4.25 -3.86
N GLY A 535 6.83 4.40 -2.56
CA GLY A 535 5.99 5.21 -1.67
C GLY A 535 4.77 4.45 -1.13
N VAL A 536 4.83 3.12 -1.15
CA VAL A 536 3.75 2.24 -0.68
C VAL A 536 4.18 1.55 0.61
N ARG A 537 3.30 1.57 1.63
CA ARG A 537 3.57 0.98 2.94
C ARG A 537 2.50 -0.02 3.32
N PHE A 538 2.92 -1.26 3.61
CA PHE A 538 2.06 -2.30 4.13
C PHE A 538 2.06 -2.32 5.67
N SER A 539 0.86 -2.40 6.24
CA SER A 539 0.61 -2.73 7.64
C SER A 539 -0.21 -4.01 7.69
N LEU A 540 0.47 -5.13 7.97
CA LEU A 540 -0.10 -6.46 8.00
C LEU A 540 -0.55 -6.76 9.43
N VAL A 541 -1.86 -6.88 9.67
CA VAL A 541 -2.39 -7.19 10.99
C VAL A 541 -2.77 -8.66 11.04
N VAL A 542 -2.16 -9.40 11.97
CA VAL A 542 -2.41 -10.84 12.13
C VAL A 542 -2.81 -11.15 13.56
N GLN A 543 -3.62 -12.19 13.75
CA GLN A 543 -3.94 -12.65 15.09
C GLN A 543 -2.76 -13.41 15.69
N ASP A 544 -2.15 -14.25 14.85
CA ASP A 544 -0.96 -15.02 15.17
C ASP A 544 -0.05 -15.14 13.93
N LEU A 545 1.25 -15.38 14.14
CA LEU A 545 2.18 -15.62 13.05
C LEU A 545 1.95 -16.96 12.35
N SER A 546 1.34 -17.94 13.02
CA SER A 546 1.02 -19.25 12.44
C SER A 546 0.05 -19.14 11.26
N GLN A 547 -0.88 -18.18 11.28
CA GLN A 547 -1.84 -17.94 10.20
C GLN A 547 -1.12 -17.65 8.87
N LEU A 548 0.04 -17.00 8.92
CA LEU A 548 0.84 -16.76 7.72
C LEU A 548 1.40 -18.06 7.15
N GLY A 549 1.83 -18.99 8.01
CA GLY A 549 2.33 -20.30 7.62
C GLY A 549 1.22 -21.16 6.99
N GLU A 550 0.01 -21.09 7.53
CA GLU A 550 -1.16 -21.81 6.99
C GLU A 550 -1.57 -21.33 5.59
N VAL A 551 -1.54 -20.01 5.35
CA VAL A 551 -1.99 -19.43 4.08
C VAL A 551 -0.90 -19.45 3.00
N TYR A 552 0.35 -19.16 3.37
CA TYR A 552 1.44 -18.94 2.41
C TYR A 552 2.55 -20.00 2.48
N GLY A 553 2.54 -20.88 3.48
CA GLY A 553 3.65 -21.78 3.79
C GLY A 553 4.77 -21.10 4.59
N ASP A 554 5.49 -21.87 5.40
CA ASP A 554 6.47 -21.36 6.38
C ASP A 554 7.58 -20.50 5.78
N LYS A 555 8.06 -20.88 4.59
CA LYS A 555 9.12 -20.16 3.87
C LYS A 555 8.66 -18.76 3.47
N VAL A 556 7.46 -18.65 2.91
CA VAL A 556 6.88 -17.38 2.47
C VAL A 556 6.50 -16.54 3.69
N ALA A 557 5.87 -17.14 4.70
CA ALA A 557 5.55 -16.49 5.97
C ALA A 557 6.77 -15.83 6.63
N THR A 558 7.90 -16.54 6.68
CA THR A 558 9.15 -15.99 7.21
C THR A 558 9.68 -14.85 6.35
N THR A 559 9.54 -14.92 5.04
CA THR A 559 9.93 -13.83 4.13
C THR A 559 9.06 -12.60 4.31
N ILE A 560 7.74 -12.76 4.48
CA ILE A 560 6.80 -11.68 4.78
C ILE A 560 7.23 -10.95 6.05
N GLN A 561 7.51 -11.71 7.12
CA GLN A 561 7.97 -11.16 8.39
C GLN A 561 9.31 -10.43 8.25
N ASN A 562 10.28 -10.98 7.52
CA ASN A 562 11.59 -10.35 7.31
C ASN A 562 11.51 -9.04 6.50
N ASN A 563 10.51 -8.90 5.63
CA ASN A 563 10.25 -7.65 4.90
C ASN A 563 9.56 -6.58 5.77
N CYS A 564 8.98 -6.97 6.91
CA CYS A 564 8.42 -6.05 7.88
C CYS A 564 9.51 -5.55 8.83
N SER A 565 10.01 -4.33 8.60
CA SER A 565 11.04 -3.72 9.45
C SER A 565 10.52 -3.35 10.85
N ASN A 566 9.20 -3.23 11.00
CA ASN A 566 8.53 -2.97 12.27
C ASN A 566 7.67 -4.16 12.68
N THR A 567 7.81 -4.61 13.92
CA THR A 567 6.95 -5.62 14.54
C THR A 567 6.34 -5.01 15.80
N VAL A 568 5.01 -4.95 15.85
CA VAL A 568 4.26 -4.52 17.02
C VAL A 568 3.55 -5.73 17.59
N TYR A 569 3.80 -6.02 18.85
CA TYR A 569 3.17 -7.12 19.56
C TYR A 569 2.31 -6.56 20.69
N ILE A 570 1.04 -6.97 20.74
CA ILE A 570 0.10 -6.57 21.79
C ILE A 570 -0.13 -7.70 22.78
N LEU A 571 -0.62 -8.84 22.31
CA LEU A 571 -0.93 -10.00 23.14
C LEU A 571 -1.07 -11.24 22.25
N GLY A 572 -0.47 -12.35 22.65
CA GLY A 572 -0.46 -13.60 21.89
C GLY A 572 -0.74 -14.78 22.81
N SER A 573 -1.47 -15.78 22.33
CA SER A 573 -1.76 -17.01 23.08
C SER A 573 -0.81 -18.16 22.71
N GLN A 574 -0.30 -18.20 21.47
CA GLN A 574 0.52 -19.31 20.99
C GLN A 574 1.96 -19.22 21.50
N MET A 575 2.44 -20.33 22.07
CA MET A 575 3.76 -20.42 22.66
C MET A 575 4.89 -20.18 21.64
N ASP A 576 4.74 -20.67 20.41
CA ASP A 576 5.79 -20.53 19.40
C ASP A 576 5.93 -19.09 18.92
N THR A 577 4.81 -18.37 18.76
CA THR A 577 4.81 -16.92 18.47
C THR A 577 5.47 -16.13 19.61
N LEU A 578 5.20 -16.48 20.87
CA LEU A 578 5.82 -15.87 22.04
C LEU A 578 7.34 -16.09 22.10
N LYS A 579 7.79 -17.34 21.90
CA LYS A 579 9.21 -17.71 21.86
C LYS A 579 9.93 -16.95 20.76
N ARG A 580 9.40 -17.02 19.52
CA ARG A 580 9.95 -16.33 18.36
C ARG A 580 10.07 -14.83 18.60
N PHE A 581 9.04 -14.20 19.14
CA PHE A 581 9.07 -12.75 19.41
C PHE A 581 10.03 -12.37 20.55
N SER A 582 10.14 -13.19 21.61
CA SER A 582 11.14 -13.04 22.67
C SER A 582 12.56 -13.13 22.11
N GLU A 583 12.82 -14.08 21.21
CA GLU A 583 14.12 -14.25 20.54
C GLU A 583 14.43 -13.07 19.60
N MET A 584 13.45 -12.59 18.83
CA MET A 584 13.58 -11.38 18.00
C MET A 584 13.95 -10.14 18.83
N CYS A 585 13.41 -10.01 20.05
CA CYS A 585 13.78 -8.94 20.97
C CYS A 585 15.21 -9.08 21.53
N GLY A 586 15.84 -10.24 21.35
CA GLY A 586 17.20 -10.53 21.78
C GLY A 586 17.34 -10.82 23.27
N SER A 587 18.59 -10.99 23.68
CA SER A 587 18.97 -11.23 25.08
C SER A 587 19.92 -10.16 25.59
N ARG A 588 19.98 -10.02 26.91
CA ARG A 588 20.89 -9.14 27.64
C ARG A 588 21.67 -9.92 28.68
N GLN A 589 22.88 -9.46 28.98
CA GLN A 589 23.64 -9.99 30.11
C GLN A 589 23.40 -9.21 31.38
N ILE A 590 23.19 -9.94 32.48
CA ILE A 590 22.98 -9.39 33.82
C ILE A 590 24.11 -9.88 34.70
N TRP A 591 24.81 -8.96 35.35
CA TRP A 591 25.81 -9.29 36.37
C TRP A 591 25.11 -9.81 37.62
N LEU A 592 25.53 -10.97 38.11
CA LEU A 592 25.05 -11.54 39.37
C LEU A 592 26.14 -11.38 40.43
N PRO A 593 26.02 -10.40 41.36
CA PRO A 593 27.02 -10.16 42.39
C PRO A 593 27.29 -11.40 43.26
N SER A 594 26.23 -12.15 43.58
CA SER A 594 26.31 -13.35 44.43
C SER A 594 27.15 -14.48 43.85
N LYS A 595 27.21 -14.58 42.52
CA LYS A 595 27.94 -15.65 41.83
C LYS A 595 29.17 -15.14 41.06
N SER A 596 29.41 -13.81 41.05
CA SER A 596 30.51 -13.16 40.35
C SER A 596 30.66 -13.53 38.85
N TRP A 597 29.55 -13.74 38.14
CA TRP A 597 29.53 -14.00 36.69
C TRP A 597 28.31 -13.34 36.03
N TYR A 598 28.28 -13.35 34.70
CA TYR A 598 27.18 -12.82 33.89
C TYR A 598 26.24 -13.94 33.45
N GLU A 599 24.94 -13.71 33.58
CA GLU A 599 23.90 -14.60 33.06
C GLU A 599 23.18 -13.93 31.88
N THR A 600 23.03 -14.66 30.78
CA THR A 600 22.25 -14.22 29.62
C THR A 600 20.77 -14.46 29.89
N ARG A 601 19.95 -13.40 29.81
CA ARG A 601 18.49 -13.48 29.94
C ARG A 601 17.80 -12.80 28.76
N PRO A 602 16.60 -13.22 28.35
CA PRO A 602 15.85 -12.51 27.32
C PRO A 602 15.58 -11.06 27.75
N VAL A 603 15.56 -10.13 26.78
CA VAL A 603 15.25 -8.72 27.05
C VAL A 603 13.81 -8.58 27.54
N ILE A 604 12.89 -9.35 26.97
CA ILE A 604 11.50 -9.48 27.39
C ILE A 604 11.20 -10.97 27.50
N SER A 605 10.81 -11.44 28.68
CA SER A 605 10.46 -12.86 28.88
C SER A 605 9.09 -13.19 28.27
N ILE A 606 8.89 -14.47 27.95
CA ILE A 606 7.60 -15.02 27.53
C ILE A 606 6.50 -14.70 28.55
N ASP A 607 6.79 -14.86 29.85
CA ASP A 607 5.85 -14.52 30.93
C ASP A 607 5.42 -13.04 30.89
N ARG A 608 6.35 -12.13 30.54
CA ARG A 608 6.03 -10.71 30.41
C ARG A 608 5.17 -10.44 29.17
N LEU A 609 5.41 -11.12 28.06
CA LEU A 609 4.59 -11.01 26.84
C LEU A 609 3.14 -11.48 27.08
N GLN A 610 2.96 -12.55 27.85
CA GLN A 610 1.63 -13.06 28.21
C GLN A 610 0.85 -12.15 29.17
N LYS A 611 1.55 -11.31 29.94
CA LYS A 611 0.98 -10.44 30.99
C LYS A 611 1.12 -8.96 30.67
N LEU A 612 1.07 -8.58 29.40
CA LEU A 612 1.00 -7.17 29.01
C LEU A 612 -0.33 -6.58 29.46
N ASN A 613 -0.29 -5.39 30.07
CA ASN A 613 -1.51 -4.70 30.46
C ASN A 613 -2.23 -4.17 29.22
N LEU A 614 -3.55 -3.92 29.33
CA LEU A 614 -4.31 -3.30 28.26
C LEU A 614 -3.66 -1.96 27.81
N GLY A 615 -3.44 -1.85 26.50
CA GLY A 615 -2.76 -0.72 25.86
C GLY A 615 -1.23 -0.76 25.95
N GLU A 616 -0.63 -1.71 26.66
CA GLU A 616 0.82 -1.96 26.54
C GLU A 616 1.11 -2.74 25.27
N VAL A 617 2.08 -2.24 24.52
CA VAL A 617 2.53 -2.85 23.27
C VAL A 617 4.04 -2.93 23.29
N VAL A 618 4.58 -4.05 22.83
CA VAL A 618 6.01 -4.21 22.60
C VAL A 618 6.30 -3.85 21.15
N ILE A 619 7.24 -2.95 20.95
CA ILE A 619 7.61 -2.48 19.62
C ILE A 619 9.05 -2.88 19.36
N HIS A 620 9.25 -3.67 18.32
CA HIS A 620 10.55 -4.01 17.77
C HIS A 620 10.71 -3.37 16.39
N ARG A 621 11.86 -2.74 16.15
CA ARG A 621 12.18 -2.06 14.88
C ARG A 621 13.58 -2.43 14.44
N GLN A 622 13.79 -2.54 13.14
CA GLN A 622 15.08 -2.91 12.58
C GLN A 622 16.20 -1.96 13.06
N ARG A 623 17.34 -2.54 13.48
CA ARG A 623 18.51 -1.81 14.01
C ARG A 623 18.23 -0.96 15.26
N LYS A 624 17.14 -1.23 15.99
CA LYS A 624 16.80 -0.54 17.24
C LYS A 624 16.47 -1.54 18.35
N SER A 625 16.85 -1.19 19.57
CA SER A 625 16.44 -1.91 20.77
C SER A 625 14.91 -1.89 20.92
N PRO A 626 14.28 -3.01 21.32
CA PRO A 626 12.84 -3.05 21.57
C PRO A 626 12.47 -2.18 22.78
N PHE A 627 11.20 -1.80 22.88
CA PHE A 627 10.66 -1.08 24.04
C PHE A 627 9.18 -1.39 24.24
N ILE A 628 8.70 -1.13 25.45
CA ILE A 628 7.28 -1.18 25.79
C ILE A 628 6.74 0.25 25.71
N ALA A 629 5.74 0.44 24.86
CA ALA A 629 4.95 1.66 24.82
C ALA A 629 3.58 1.39 25.45
N ARG A 630 2.96 2.45 25.99
CA ARG A 630 1.57 2.40 26.43
C ARG A 630 0.75 3.29 25.50
N MET A 631 0.01 2.66 24.60
CA MET A 631 -0.91 3.32 23.68
C MET A 631 -2.12 3.84 24.43
N ILE A 632 -2.60 4.99 24.00
CA ILE A 632 -3.88 5.53 24.46
C ILE A 632 -4.94 4.91 23.55
N PRO A 633 -6.03 4.35 24.08
CA PRO A 633 -7.07 3.77 23.23
C PRO A 633 -7.79 4.88 22.44
N TYR A 634 -8.31 4.51 21.27
CA TYR A 634 -8.86 5.45 20.29
C TYR A 634 -9.95 6.36 20.86
N ASP A 635 -10.87 5.82 21.67
CA ASP A 635 -11.93 6.55 22.39
C ASP A 635 -11.42 7.68 23.30
N ARG A 636 -10.14 7.65 23.69
CA ARG A 636 -9.49 8.67 24.53
C ARG A 636 -8.63 9.65 23.75
N CYS A 637 -8.48 9.45 22.44
CA CYS A 637 -7.80 10.37 21.53
C CYS A 637 -8.63 11.64 21.32
N LYS A 638 -7.95 12.75 21.01
CA LYS A 638 -8.61 14.05 20.82
C LYS A 638 -9.47 14.11 19.55
N PHE A 639 -9.09 13.34 18.54
CA PHE A 639 -9.77 13.22 17.25
C PHE A 639 -10.82 12.10 17.20
N TYR A 640 -11.15 11.47 18.34
CA TYR A 640 -12.22 10.48 18.38
C TYR A 640 -13.59 11.12 18.17
N ARG A 641 -14.40 10.52 17.29
CA ARG A 641 -15.77 10.97 16.98
C ARG A 641 -16.84 9.89 17.08
N GLY A 642 -16.50 8.69 17.56
CA GLY A 642 -17.44 7.56 17.52
C GLY A 642 -17.71 7.03 16.11
N LYS A 643 -18.69 6.13 15.99
CA LYS A 643 -19.17 5.64 14.69
C LYS A 643 -20.01 6.74 14.03
N ASN A 644 -19.72 7.07 12.79
CA ASN A 644 -20.26 8.24 12.11
C ASN A 644 -20.74 8.00 10.67
N MET A 645 -20.53 6.80 10.12
CA MET A 645 -21.09 6.37 8.83
C MET A 645 -21.58 4.92 8.92
N ASP A 646 -22.56 4.55 8.09
CA ASP A 646 -23.05 3.18 7.98
C ASP A 646 -22.44 2.48 6.74
N PRO A 647 -21.68 1.39 6.90
CA PRO A 647 -21.12 0.64 5.77
C PRO A 647 -22.19 0.03 4.88
N ASN A 648 -23.41 -0.16 5.38
CA ASN A 648 -24.56 -0.73 4.66
C ASN A 648 -25.49 0.32 4.06
N GLU A 649 -25.18 1.61 4.21
CA GLU A 649 -25.90 2.66 3.51
C GLU A 649 -25.83 2.41 1.99
N GLU A 650 -26.99 2.22 1.37
CA GLU A 650 -27.10 1.91 -0.05
C GLU A 650 -26.57 3.08 -0.89
N ARG A 651 -25.73 2.77 -1.88
CA ARG A 651 -25.32 3.74 -2.89
C ARG A 651 -26.48 3.96 -3.87
N SER A 652 -26.34 4.99 -4.71
CA SER A 652 -27.25 5.23 -5.83
C SER A 652 -27.48 3.94 -6.63
N PRO A 653 -28.72 3.66 -7.08
CA PRO A 653 -29.02 2.44 -7.82
C PRO A 653 -28.12 2.28 -9.03
N LYS A 654 -27.41 1.15 -9.08
CA LYS A 654 -26.51 0.83 -10.19
C LYS A 654 -27.32 0.55 -11.46
N PRO A 655 -26.86 1.03 -12.63
CA PRO A 655 -27.51 0.77 -13.90
C PRO A 655 -27.67 -0.72 -14.16
N ALA A 656 -28.66 -1.06 -14.98
CA ALA A 656 -28.80 -2.43 -15.46
C ALA A 656 -27.53 -2.82 -16.25
N VAL A 657 -27.06 -4.04 -16.02
CA VAL A 657 -25.90 -4.57 -16.74
C VAL A 657 -26.24 -4.57 -18.22
N ARG A 658 -25.42 -3.88 -19.03
CA ARG A 658 -25.53 -3.92 -20.48
C ARG A 658 -24.92 -5.23 -20.98
N TRP A 659 -25.42 -5.75 -22.09
CA TRP A 659 -24.75 -6.83 -22.80
C TRP A 659 -25.03 -6.65 -24.28
N ILE A 660 -24.07 -7.07 -25.09
CA ILE A 660 -24.25 -7.13 -26.53
C ILE A 660 -25.16 -8.33 -26.82
N ASP A 661 -26.29 -8.08 -27.49
CA ASP A 661 -27.11 -9.18 -28.00
C ASP A 661 -26.35 -9.87 -29.14
N MET A 662 -25.76 -11.00 -28.79
CA MET A 662 -24.96 -11.78 -29.72
C MET A 662 -25.79 -12.29 -30.89
N LYS A 663 -27.11 -12.49 -30.75
CA LYS A 663 -27.97 -12.83 -31.91
C LYS A 663 -28.09 -11.67 -32.89
N ALA A 664 -28.30 -10.45 -32.39
CA ALA A 664 -28.30 -9.25 -33.24
C ALA A 664 -26.93 -9.02 -33.90
N LEU A 665 -25.85 -9.38 -33.21
CA LEU A 665 -24.52 -9.34 -33.80
C LEU A 665 -24.37 -10.36 -34.94
N LEU A 666 -24.90 -11.58 -34.76
CA LEU A 666 -24.87 -12.64 -35.76
C LEU A 666 -25.65 -12.31 -37.03
N SER A 667 -26.76 -11.57 -36.92
CA SER A 667 -27.48 -11.08 -38.10
C SER A 667 -26.64 -10.12 -38.96
N ASN A 668 -25.61 -9.46 -38.40
CA ASN A 668 -24.69 -8.63 -39.19
C ASN A 668 -23.72 -9.46 -40.07
N TYR A 669 -23.66 -10.77 -39.85
CA TYR A 669 -22.77 -11.69 -40.57
C TYR A 669 -23.51 -12.59 -41.57
N GLY A 670 -24.80 -12.32 -41.83
CA GLY A 670 -25.58 -12.85 -42.95
C GLY A 670 -27.06 -13.05 -42.63
N ASP A 671 -27.94 -12.92 -43.64
CA ASP A 671 -29.40 -13.15 -43.57
C ASP A 671 -29.82 -14.61 -43.25
N VAL A 672 -28.85 -15.48 -42.91
CA VAL A 672 -29.02 -16.92 -42.71
C VAL A 672 -29.39 -17.28 -41.25
N PHE A 673 -29.30 -16.31 -40.32
CA PHE A 673 -29.41 -16.53 -38.87
C PHE A 673 -30.63 -15.88 -38.21
#